data_AF-A0A654INH6-F1
#
_entry.id   AF-A0A654INH6-F1
#
_cell.length_a   1.000
_cell.length_b   1.000
_cell.length_c   1.000
_cell.angle_alpha   90.00
_cell.angle_beta   90.00
_cell.angle_gamma   90.00
#
_symmetry.space_group_name_H-M   'P 1'
#
loop_
_entity.id
_entity.type
_entity.pdbx_description
1 polymer ?
#
loop_
_entity_poly.entity_id
_entity_poly.type
_entity_poly.pdbx_seq_one_letter_code
_entity_poly.pdbx_strand_id
1 'polypeptide(L)'
;MKLFLPTLFLLSNSITPSLANSVNVVNNQKSILDLKEYKLNSLTKDVKDMTKQKINLHLHKNVAYVSVKEFLDSIAPIIKRDLVKHEYKNNKATITLDSKTPNLKIEFDYKTQDIIVSDNNIFMELLKDKERGEEKLKLEFQGIKNENPIKEFKFHLKDYNIEMLKDDNDIYLPIVLLNQIFLSDSNIQLYFNQEEVNIFRFAETLSTYSNIVNLKYSKANMQSSIPKELKEFQYKYLSFLLDHYYGIKLKNSASYKTIISKYQQWILSNSNDKHYLATKQLIADLDDPHSAFVLDGYFNKDEEYIKTKIESKSKENRYKKWNDTLHLLAKYDPNKIEYQNMYLSDNKTSVISFKKFEENSAQYIKKSLEEAQSRGIKNIIFNVTQNGGGFIGAAYEIMGFLTDKPFKVYNYNPLSKEQKVETIKSKYNKFNFNYYILTSPYSFSAGNIFPQIAKDNKVAKLIGYKTFGGASSIGYFILPTGDIIQLSTNNVFTSSKFRSLEFGVKPDVMLEGSVETNAKDLYDNNKLLDLIKKADKIPFGNDPDSTIIPSPTLPIKPDDKPNYSIKPQPILSKLIKNKNLKISKNDPTTLLIKLFEDNPDINFDQELRISLKDPNKAIIYLENNPEDKITINFSVVKEMNNKLNKTNQTRLILILVSSSLLAIIVLVSAIIIIKKYKNKK
;
A
#
# COMPACT_ATOMS: atom_id res chain seq x y z
N MET A 1 88.68 -0.16 -10.08
CA MET A 1 88.17 0.70 -11.19
C MET A 1 87.05 1.59 -10.63
N LYS A 2 87.10 2.92 -10.86
CA LYS A 2 86.23 3.68 -11.79
C LYS A 2 84.72 3.34 -11.61
N LEU A 3 83.93 4.18 -10.92
CA LEU A 3 83.31 5.46 -11.37
C LEU A 3 82.13 5.20 -12.33
N PHE A 4 80.95 5.81 -12.16
CA PHE A 4 80.75 7.26 -11.98
C PHE A 4 79.78 7.74 -10.87
N LEU A 5 79.97 9.01 -10.48
CA LEU A 5 79.08 9.93 -9.74
C LEU A 5 78.41 10.91 -10.76
N PRO A 6 77.66 11.97 -10.39
CA PRO A 6 77.01 12.32 -9.11
C PRO A 6 75.45 12.29 -9.30
N THR A 7 74.51 13.03 -8.68
CA THR A 7 74.38 14.22 -7.78
C THR A 7 73.15 14.02 -6.86
N LEU A 8 72.83 14.77 -5.79
CA LEU A 8 73.52 15.85 -5.03
C LEU A 8 73.10 15.82 -3.52
N PHE A 9 73.37 16.93 -2.82
CA PHE A 9 73.09 17.35 -1.45
C PHE A 9 71.59 17.71 -1.15
N LEU A 10 71.13 18.04 0.08
CA LEU A 10 71.83 18.55 1.29
C LEU A 10 71.21 18.05 2.63
N LEU A 11 72.00 18.15 3.70
CA LEU A 11 71.73 18.03 5.15
C LEU A 11 70.99 19.29 5.69
N SER A 12 70.51 19.44 6.94
CA SER A 12 70.16 18.57 8.09
C SER A 12 69.45 19.44 9.16
N ASN A 13 68.83 18.85 10.20
CA ASN A 13 68.98 19.18 11.64
C ASN A 13 67.78 18.80 12.53
N SER A 14 68.04 18.75 13.84
CA SER A 14 67.16 18.32 14.94
C SER A 14 66.51 19.50 15.69
N ILE A 15 65.54 19.21 16.57
CA ILE A 15 65.40 19.68 17.98
C ILE A 15 63.94 19.48 18.48
N THR A 16 63.80 19.17 19.77
CA THR A 16 62.57 19.28 20.57
C THR A 16 62.94 19.87 21.95
N PRO A 17 61.99 20.31 22.78
CA PRO A 17 60.86 21.21 22.48
C PRO A 17 60.87 22.47 23.39
N SER A 18 60.09 23.50 23.07
CA SER A 18 59.79 24.58 24.03
C SER A 18 58.40 25.18 23.83
N LEU A 19 57.84 25.77 24.90
CA LEU A 19 56.51 26.37 24.89
C LEU A 19 56.54 27.76 24.24
N ALA A 20 55.76 27.94 23.18
CA ALA A 20 55.36 29.27 22.70
C ALA A 20 53.95 29.23 22.12
N ASN A 21 53.09 30.12 22.63
CA ASN A 21 51.72 30.40 22.24
C ASN A 21 51.26 29.85 20.88
N SER A 22 50.45 28.78 20.89
CA SER A 22 49.64 28.40 19.74
C SER A 22 48.58 29.48 19.52
N VAL A 23 48.86 30.43 18.61
CA VAL A 23 47.83 31.29 18.04
C VAL A 23 46.74 30.38 17.48
N ASN A 24 45.50 30.57 17.94
CA ASN A 24 44.35 29.88 17.40
C ASN A 24 44.08 30.38 15.98
N VAL A 25 44.83 29.84 15.01
CA VAL A 25 44.46 29.85 13.60
C VAL A 25 43.23 28.96 13.48
N VAL A 26 42.07 29.54 13.76
CA VAL A 26 40.77 28.96 13.45
C VAL A 26 40.73 28.80 11.94
N ASN A 27 41.11 27.62 11.47
CA ASN A 27 41.16 27.30 10.05
C ASN A 27 39.72 27.14 9.56
N ASN A 28 39.06 28.28 9.31
CA ASN A 28 37.71 28.41 8.78
C ASN A 28 37.69 27.96 7.32
N GLN A 29 37.97 26.67 7.09
CA GLN A 29 37.59 25.97 5.88
C GLN A 29 36.06 25.91 5.86
N LYS A 30 35.49 26.95 5.25
CA LYS A 30 34.09 27.07 4.89
C LYS A 30 33.64 25.76 4.25
N SER A 31 32.65 25.07 4.82
CA SER A 31 32.22 23.75 4.34
C SER A 31 31.35 23.92 3.09
N ILE A 32 32.01 24.23 1.96
CA ILE A 32 31.38 24.45 0.67
C ILE A 32 30.88 23.10 0.15
N LEU A 33 29.56 22.88 0.26
CA LEU A 33 28.87 21.83 -0.49
C LEU A 33 28.77 22.27 -1.95
N ASP A 34 29.15 21.40 -2.88
CA ASP A 34 28.98 21.65 -4.31
C ASP A 34 27.49 21.58 -4.67
N LEU A 35 26.87 22.74 -4.89
CA LEU A 35 25.44 22.87 -5.20
C LEU A 35 25.24 22.95 -6.70
N LYS A 36 24.52 21.98 -7.25
CA LYS A 36 24.10 21.97 -8.64
C LYS A 36 22.62 22.28 -8.74
N GLU A 37 22.29 23.11 -9.72
CA GLU A 37 20.92 23.50 -10.04
C GLU A 37 20.25 22.40 -10.90
N TYR A 38 19.07 21.94 -10.48
CA TYR A 38 18.23 20.97 -11.18
C TYR A 38 16.88 21.58 -11.54
N LYS A 39 16.24 21.07 -12.61
CA LYS A 39 14.89 21.49 -12.98
C LYS A 39 13.87 20.95 -11.98
N LEU A 40 12.91 21.79 -11.61
CA LEU A 40 11.74 21.42 -10.80
C LEU A 40 10.51 21.52 -11.71
N ASN A 41 9.78 20.42 -11.88
CA ASN A 41 8.57 20.36 -12.71
C ASN A 41 7.33 20.08 -11.87
N SER A 42 6.17 20.51 -12.37
CA SER A 42 4.89 19.88 -12.01
C SER A 42 4.45 18.94 -13.11
N LEU A 43 4.12 17.71 -12.73
CA LEU A 43 3.46 16.68 -13.54
C LEU A 43 2.00 16.45 -13.06
N THR A 44 1.44 17.36 -12.27
CA THR A 44 0.07 17.23 -11.75
C THR A 44 -0.77 18.50 -11.92
N LYS A 45 -2.07 18.33 -12.18
CA LYS A 45 -2.98 19.44 -12.51
C LYS A 45 -3.22 20.43 -11.38
N ASP A 46 -2.93 20.06 -10.14
CA ASP A 46 -3.25 20.90 -8.96
C ASP A 46 -2.13 21.89 -8.63
N VAL A 47 -0.90 21.58 -9.02
CA VAL A 47 0.26 22.48 -8.89
C VAL A 47 0.52 23.12 -10.26
N LYS A 48 -0.20 24.20 -10.56
CA LYS A 48 -0.08 24.95 -11.82
C LYS A 48 0.97 26.06 -11.72
N ASP A 49 0.78 26.95 -10.74
CA ASP A 49 1.55 28.18 -10.60
C ASP A 49 2.79 27.95 -9.73
N MET A 50 3.79 27.29 -10.31
CA MET A 50 5.08 27.08 -9.64
C MET A 50 5.90 28.37 -9.61
N THR A 51 5.90 29.03 -8.46
CA THR A 51 6.76 30.19 -8.14
C THR A 51 8.25 29.89 -8.26
N LYS A 52 8.64 28.61 -8.25
CA LYS A 52 10.01 28.11 -8.34
C LYS A 52 10.10 27.00 -9.39
N GLN A 53 10.96 27.18 -10.40
CA GLN A 53 11.10 26.26 -11.56
C GLN A 53 12.36 25.38 -11.49
N LYS A 54 13.16 25.54 -10.43
CA LYS A 54 14.45 24.87 -10.24
C LYS A 54 14.72 24.63 -8.76
N ILE A 55 15.62 23.70 -8.43
CA ILE A 55 15.97 23.30 -7.07
C ILE A 55 17.47 23.01 -6.97
N ASN A 56 18.13 23.50 -5.92
CA ASN A 56 19.55 23.30 -5.69
C ASN A 56 19.81 22.01 -4.89
N LEU A 57 20.58 21.09 -5.47
CA LEU A 57 20.89 19.78 -4.88
C LEU A 57 22.41 19.58 -4.79
N HIS A 58 22.86 18.90 -3.74
CA HIS A 58 24.21 18.39 -3.59
C HIS A 58 24.22 16.87 -3.82
N LEU A 59 25.11 16.35 -4.67
CA LEU A 59 25.25 14.89 -4.89
C LEU A 59 26.29 14.27 -3.95
N HIS A 60 25.95 14.07 -2.69
CA HIS A 60 26.79 13.33 -1.76
C HIS A 60 26.70 11.83 -2.04
N LYS A 61 27.80 11.20 -2.46
CA LYS A 61 27.89 9.74 -2.69
C LYS A 61 26.74 9.24 -3.58
N ASN A 62 26.53 9.87 -4.74
CA ASN A 62 25.47 9.56 -5.72
C ASN A 62 24.02 9.62 -5.19
N VAL A 63 23.79 10.24 -4.02
CA VAL A 63 22.47 10.52 -3.45
C VAL A 63 22.22 12.02 -3.49
N ALA A 64 21.02 12.45 -3.89
CA ALA A 64 20.65 13.86 -3.91
C ALA A 64 20.27 14.35 -2.51
N TYR A 65 21.03 15.32 -2.00
CA TYR A 65 20.78 16.05 -0.78
C TYR A 65 20.25 17.45 -1.11
N VAL A 66 19.40 17.98 -0.25
CA VAL A 66 18.83 19.34 -0.35
C VAL A 66 18.78 19.95 1.05
N SER A 67 18.89 21.28 1.13
CA SER A 67 18.78 21.98 2.41
C SER A 67 17.34 21.94 2.94
N VAL A 68 17.14 21.98 4.25
CA VAL A 68 15.80 22.00 4.87
C VAL A 68 14.98 23.18 4.34
N LYS A 69 15.57 24.38 4.26
CA LYS A 69 14.96 25.58 3.70
C LYS A 69 14.68 25.45 2.20
N GLU A 70 15.67 25.00 1.41
CA GLU A 70 15.54 24.84 -0.05
C GLU A 70 14.42 23.87 -0.41
N PHE A 71 14.28 22.78 0.36
CA PHE A 71 13.18 21.82 0.24
C PHE A 71 11.83 22.47 0.55
N LEU A 72 11.68 23.17 1.68
CA LEU A 72 10.44 23.87 2.05
C LEU A 72 10.03 24.91 1.00
N ASP A 73 10.99 25.67 0.46
CA ASP A 73 10.77 26.65 -0.60
C ASP A 73 10.37 25.99 -1.93
N SER A 74 10.86 24.78 -2.22
CA SER A 74 10.48 24.01 -3.40
C SER A 74 9.12 23.30 -3.28
N ILE A 75 8.69 22.92 -2.07
CA ILE A 75 7.34 22.36 -1.84
C ILE A 75 6.30 23.43 -1.52
N ALA A 76 6.65 24.73 -1.61
CA ALA A 76 5.78 25.86 -1.29
C ALA A 76 4.40 25.88 -1.99
N PRO A 77 4.18 25.30 -3.19
CA PRO A 77 2.82 25.14 -3.72
C PRO A 77 1.93 24.23 -2.88
N ILE A 78 2.49 23.19 -2.23
CA ILE A 78 1.80 22.13 -1.49
C ILE A 78 1.55 22.52 -0.02
N ILE A 79 2.43 23.32 0.57
CA ILE A 79 2.39 23.71 2.00
C ILE A 79 1.99 25.17 2.21
N LYS A 80 1.52 25.50 3.43
CA LYS A 80 1.27 26.88 3.90
C LYS A 80 2.60 27.58 4.21
N ARG A 81 3.44 27.76 3.18
CA ARG A 81 4.84 28.20 3.30
C ARG A 81 4.99 29.53 4.05
N ASP A 82 3.99 30.39 3.92
CA ASP A 82 3.79 31.67 4.62
C ASP A 82 3.78 31.54 6.15
N LEU A 83 3.23 30.45 6.69
CA LEU A 83 3.16 30.17 8.14
C LEU A 83 4.41 29.47 8.69
N VAL A 84 5.42 29.21 7.84
CA VAL A 84 6.58 28.37 8.17
C VAL A 84 7.82 29.22 8.43
N LYS A 85 8.18 29.39 9.70
CA LYS A 85 9.49 29.93 10.09
C LYS A 85 10.55 28.83 9.96
N HIS A 86 11.66 29.14 9.31
CA HIS A 86 12.92 28.40 9.38
C HIS A 86 13.97 29.26 10.12
N GLU A 87 14.79 28.65 10.96
CA GLU A 87 15.95 29.28 11.62
C GLU A 87 17.09 28.27 11.72
N TYR A 88 18.26 28.61 11.17
CA TYR A 88 19.48 27.84 11.37
C TYR A 88 20.41 28.52 12.39
N LYS A 89 20.77 27.81 13.46
CA LYS A 89 21.58 28.35 14.57
C LYS A 89 22.30 27.21 15.30
N ASN A 90 23.54 27.45 15.74
CA ASN A 90 24.32 26.49 16.54
C ASN A 90 24.52 25.08 15.92
N ASN A 91 24.42 24.95 14.59
CA ASN A 91 24.36 23.68 13.82
C ASN A 91 23.03 22.91 14.04
N LYS A 92 21.93 23.61 14.28
CA LYS A 92 20.57 23.06 14.24
C LYS A 92 19.72 23.86 13.25
N ALA A 93 18.87 23.18 12.49
CA ALA A 93 17.79 23.83 11.74
C ALA A 93 16.47 23.62 12.51
N THR A 94 15.80 24.70 12.88
CA THR A 94 14.47 24.69 13.50
C THR A 94 13.43 25.13 12.48
N ILE A 95 12.35 24.36 12.38
CA ILE A 95 11.09 24.78 11.76
C ILE A 95 10.08 25.05 12.87
N THR A 96 9.34 26.15 12.76
CA THR A 96 8.17 26.44 13.60
C THR A 96 6.99 26.80 12.71
N LEU A 97 5.81 26.24 12.98
CA LEU A 97 4.59 26.49 12.23
C LEU A 97 3.65 27.42 13.04
N ASP A 98 3.39 28.61 12.53
CA ASP A 98 2.34 29.49 13.05
C ASP A 98 0.97 28.87 12.72
N SER A 99 0.19 28.51 13.74
CA SER A 99 -0.96 27.61 13.58
C SER A 99 -1.87 27.61 14.81
N LYS A 100 -3.02 26.93 14.70
CA LYS A 100 -4.01 26.85 15.79
C LYS A 100 -3.54 25.97 16.94
N THR A 101 -2.67 24.99 16.69
CA THR A 101 -2.01 24.20 17.72
C THR A 101 -0.71 24.90 18.13
N PRO A 102 -0.55 25.29 19.41
CA PRO A 102 0.66 26.00 19.84
C PRO A 102 1.88 25.06 19.84
N ASN A 103 3.06 25.66 19.64
CA ASN A 103 4.38 25.02 19.77
C ASN A 103 4.65 23.85 18.78
N LEU A 104 4.01 23.85 17.61
CA LEU A 104 4.35 22.94 16.51
C LEU A 104 5.75 23.28 15.95
N LYS A 105 6.71 22.37 16.16
CA LYS A 105 8.12 22.52 15.79
C LYS A 105 8.73 21.19 15.30
N ILE A 106 9.66 21.30 14.36
CA ILE A 106 10.64 20.25 14.03
C ILE A 106 12.05 20.81 14.25
N GLU A 107 12.92 20.05 14.89
CA GLU A 107 14.35 20.36 15.05
C GLU A 107 15.22 19.30 14.39
N PHE A 108 16.11 19.73 13.50
CA PHE A 108 17.18 18.91 12.94
C PHE A 108 18.47 19.27 13.69
N ASP A 109 19.08 18.32 14.40
CA ASP A 109 20.33 18.51 15.14
C ASP A 109 21.49 17.78 14.43
N TYR A 110 22.41 18.54 13.83
CA TYR A 110 23.56 17.96 13.13
C TYR A 110 24.53 17.21 14.06
N LYS A 111 24.64 17.60 15.33
CA LYS A 111 25.59 16.96 16.28
C LYS A 111 25.06 15.62 16.76
N THR A 112 23.81 15.57 17.19
CA THR A 112 23.20 14.30 17.62
C THR A 112 22.78 13.44 16.43
N GLN A 113 22.51 14.04 15.26
CA GLN A 113 21.87 13.43 14.08
C GLN A 113 20.44 12.95 14.38
N ASP A 114 19.73 13.71 15.22
CA ASP A 114 18.31 13.54 15.50
C ASP A 114 17.46 14.50 14.66
N ILE A 115 16.28 14.03 14.22
CA ILE A 115 15.15 14.88 13.84
C ILE A 115 14.09 14.75 14.93
N ILE A 116 13.83 15.81 15.67
CA ILE A 116 12.88 15.86 16.79
C ILE A 116 11.61 16.57 16.34
N VAL A 117 10.44 15.98 16.59
CA VAL A 117 9.12 16.50 16.19
C VAL A 117 8.28 16.69 17.44
N SER A 118 7.82 17.91 17.75
CA SER A 118 7.13 18.19 19.02
C SER A 118 5.72 17.60 19.09
N ASP A 119 5.04 17.47 17.95
CA ASP A 119 3.70 16.90 17.80
C ASP A 119 3.49 16.44 16.34
N ASN A 120 2.96 15.23 16.17
CA ASN A 120 2.65 14.64 14.85
C ASN A 120 1.72 15.51 13.99
N ASN A 121 0.90 16.36 14.62
CA ASN A 121 -0.05 17.23 13.93
C ASN A 121 0.63 18.29 13.04
N ILE A 122 1.94 18.57 13.20
CA ILE A 122 2.65 19.54 12.33
C ILE A 122 2.59 19.17 10.84
N PHE A 123 2.72 17.89 10.49
CA PHE A 123 2.67 17.45 9.09
C PHE A 123 1.28 17.70 8.49
N MET A 124 0.23 17.42 9.26
CA MET A 124 -1.16 17.66 8.86
C MET A 124 -1.57 19.14 8.86
N GLU A 125 -0.96 20.00 9.68
CA GLU A 125 -1.24 21.45 9.67
C GLU A 125 -0.44 22.23 8.62
N LEU A 126 0.75 21.73 8.25
CA LEU A 126 1.64 22.28 7.23
C LEU A 126 1.03 22.26 5.81
N LEU A 127 0.31 21.20 5.43
CA LEU A 127 -0.30 21.05 4.09
C LEU A 127 -1.38 22.12 3.83
N LYS A 128 -1.44 22.70 2.63
CA LYS A 128 -2.50 23.63 2.22
C LYS A 128 -3.85 22.93 2.14
N ASP A 129 -3.98 22.03 1.18
CA ASP A 129 -5.24 21.40 0.82
C ASP A 129 -5.47 20.15 1.68
N LYS A 130 -6.43 20.28 2.60
CA LYS A 130 -6.99 19.14 3.34
C LYS A 130 -8.30 18.75 2.68
N GLU A 131 -8.26 17.86 1.69
CA GLU A 131 -9.44 17.09 1.29
C GLU A 131 -9.36 15.71 1.95
N ARG A 132 -10.31 15.40 2.82
CA ARG A 132 -10.65 14.01 3.15
C ARG A 132 -11.59 13.50 2.07
N GLY A 133 -11.39 12.27 1.59
CA GLY A 133 -12.35 11.65 0.66
C GLY A 133 -13.76 11.60 1.25
N GLU A 134 -13.85 11.47 2.57
CA GLU A 134 -15.07 11.42 3.36
C GLU A 134 -15.82 12.76 3.50
N GLU A 135 -15.21 13.91 3.20
CA GLU A 135 -15.88 15.23 3.30
C GLU A 135 -16.96 15.43 2.23
N LYS A 136 -16.92 14.64 1.16
CA LYS A 136 -17.94 14.60 0.08
C LYS A 136 -19.15 13.71 0.42
N LEU A 137 -19.13 13.05 1.59
CA LEU A 137 -20.18 12.15 2.08
C LEU A 137 -21.15 12.84 3.05
N LYS A 138 -22.22 12.12 3.43
CA LYS A 138 -23.20 12.53 4.43
C LYS A 138 -22.68 12.35 5.87
N LEU A 139 -21.56 13.00 6.18
CA LEU A 139 -20.87 12.91 7.47
C LEU A 139 -20.68 14.27 8.14
N GLU A 140 -20.46 14.25 9.45
CA GLU A 140 -20.07 15.37 10.29
C GLU A 140 -18.92 14.92 11.19
N PHE A 141 -17.75 15.55 11.06
CA PHE A 141 -16.60 15.31 11.93
C PHE A 141 -16.68 16.28 13.11
N GLN A 142 -17.15 15.80 14.25
CA GLN A 142 -17.52 16.65 15.40
C GLN A 142 -16.35 16.94 16.34
N GLY A 143 -15.26 16.17 16.26
CA GLY A 143 -14.04 16.45 17.01
C GLY A 143 -13.01 15.33 16.94
N ILE A 144 -11.75 15.69 17.22
CA ILE A 144 -10.61 14.77 17.35
C ILE A 144 -9.95 15.03 18.71
N LYS A 145 -9.59 13.97 19.43
CA LYS A 145 -8.83 14.01 20.68
C LYS A 145 -7.66 13.03 20.60
N ASN A 146 -6.46 13.44 21.02
CA ASN A 146 -5.39 12.49 21.39
C ASN A 146 -5.52 12.21 22.89
N GLU A 147 -5.55 10.94 23.30
CA GLU A 147 -5.62 10.52 24.71
C GLU A 147 -4.25 10.25 25.34
N ASN A 148 -3.19 10.16 24.54
CA ASN A 148 -1.81 10.11 25.02
C ASN A 148 -1.27 11.54 25.21
N PRO A 149 -0.81 11.93 26.42
CA PRO A 149 -0.20 13.24 26.65
C PRO A 149 1.19 13.38 26.02
N ILE A 150 1.88 12.28 25.73
CA ILE A 150 3.17 12.29 25.02
C ILE A 150 2.89 12.52 23.53
N LYS A 151 3.48 13.59 22.99
CA LYS A 151 3.37 13.96 21.57
C LYS A 151 4.71 14.01 20.84
N GLU A 152 5.80 14.30 21.57
CA GLU A 152 7.13 14.40 20.99
C GLU A 152 7.67 13.01 20.62
N PHE A 153 8.28 12.93 19.45
CA PHE A 153 9.05 11.77 19.02
C PHE A 153 10.27 12.20 18.19
N LYS A 154 11.22 11.29 17.99
CA LYS A 154 12.42 11.58 17.21
C LYS A 154 12.84 10.45 16.28
N PHE A 155 13.46 10.83 15.17
CA PHE A 155 14.16 9.95 14.25
C PHE A 155 15.68 10.04 14.51
N HIS A 156 16.30 8.96 14.99
CA HIS A 156 17.75 8.93 15.20
C HIS A 156 18.46 8.38 13.94
N LEU A 157 19.03 9.25 13.11
CA LEU A 157 19.52 8.84 11.77
C LEU A 157 20.79 7.97 11.83
N LYS A 158 21.59 8.11 12.89
CA LYS A 158 22.76 7.27 13.18
C LYS A 158 22.42 5.78 13.24
N ASP A 159 21.24 5.40 13.75
CA ASP A 159 20.80 4.00 13.81
C ASP A 159 20.70 3.32 12.42
N TYR A 160 20.68 4.11 11.35
CA TYR A 160 20.51 3.68 9.97
C TYR A 160 21.73 4.01 9.10
N ASN A 161 22.80 4.55 9.70
CA ASN A 161 23.97 5.10 8.99
C ASN A 161 23.57 6.11 7.90
N ILE A 162 22.49 6.88 8.14
CA ILE A 162 22.07 8.02 7.32
C ILE A 162 22.72 9.27 7.92
N GLU A 163 23.26 10.12 7.04
CA GLU A 163 24.11 11.26 7.37
C GLU A 163 23.30 12.55 7.14
N MET A 164 23.32 13.48 8.09
CA MET A 164 23.01 14.89 7.83
C MET A 164 24.30 15.61 7.46
N LEU A 165 24.24 16.40 6.40
CA LEU A 165 25.28 17.36 6.04
C LEU A 165 24.87 18.76 6.52
N LYS A 166 25.77 19.73 6.42
CA LYS A 166 25.49 21.15 6.70
C LYS A 166 26.42 22.05 5.90
N ASP A 167 26.07 23.32 5.81
CA ASP A 167 27.02 24.40 5.51
C ASP A 167 27.02 25.46 6.63
N ASP A 168 27.29 26.72 6.29
CA ASP A 168 27.17 27.88 7.18
C ASP A 168 25.72 28.39 7.31
N ASN A 169 24.80 27.93 6.46
CA ASN A 169 23.47 28.51 6.25
C ASN A 169 22.34 27.56 6.68
N ASP A 170 22.50 26.24 6.55
CA ASP A 170 21.45 25.25 6.81
C ASP A 170 21.97 23.82 7.01
N ILE A 171 21.07 22.90 7.38
CA ILE A 171 21.26 21.44 7.36
C ILE A 171 20.76 20.87 6.02
N TYR A 172 21.46 19.86 5.51
CA TYR A 172 21.18 19.17 4.25
C TYR A 172 20.92 17.69 4.49
N LEU A 173 19.87 17.16 3.86
CA LEU A 173 19.39 15.77 4.00
C LEU A 173 19.00 15.19 2.64
N PRO A 174 18.96 13.85 2.49
CA PRO A 174 18.49 13.21 1.26
C PRO A 174 17.07 13.68 0.88
N ILE A 175 16.87 14.09 -0.37
CA ILE A 175 15.58 14.65 -0.82
C ILE A 175 14.40 13.69 -0.60
N VAL A 176 14.62 12.38 -0.79
CA VAL A 176 13.61 11.34 -0.54
C VAL A 176 13.24 11.20 0.95
N LEU A 177 14.18 11.47 1.86
CA LEU A 177 13.94 11.45 3.31
C LEU A 177 13.15 12.69 3.76
N LEU A 178 13.51 13.88 3.26
CA LEU A 178 12.72 15.10 3.52
C LEU A 178 11.32 14.98 2.92
N ASN A 179 11.19 14.47 1.70
CA ASN A 179 9.90 14.12 1.09
C ASN A 179 9.08 13.18 1.99
N GLN A 180 9.68 12.10 2.49
CA GLN A 180 8.99 11.13 3.35
C GLN A 180 8.56 11.70 4.71
N ILE A 181 9.30 12.68 5.23
CA ILE A 181 8.99 13.34 6.51
C ILE A 181 7.89 14.39 6.35
N PHE A 182 8.00 15.29 5.36
CA PHE A 182 7.07 16.42 5.23
C PHE A 182 5.79 16.12 4.46
N LEU A 183 5.81 15.13 3.57
CA LEU A 183 4.71 14.83 2.65
C LEU A 183 4.11 13.43 2.91
N SER A 184 4.36 12.79 4.05
CA SER A 184 3.82 11.45 4.40
C SER A 184 2.32 11.29 4.16
N ASP A 185 1.55 12.34 4.46
CA ASP A 185 0.09 12.36 4.41
C ASP A 185 -0.43 13.13 3.17
N SER A 186 0.47 13.49 2.25
CA SER A 186 0.15 14.18 1.00
C SER A 186 -0.01 13.19 -0.16
N ASN A 187 -1.05 13.39 -0.97
CA ASN A 187 -1.16 12.68 -2.25
C ASN A 187 -0.23 13.24 -3.34
N ILE A 188 0.40 14.40 -3.10
CA ILE A 188 1.38 15.06 -3.98
C ILE A 188 2.80 14.91 -3.37
N GLN A 189 3.76 14.46 -4.17
CA GLN A 189 5.11 14.08 -3.76
C GLN A 189 6.18 14.63 -4.72
N LEU A 190 7.44 14.60 -4.32
CA LEU A 190 8.61 14.89 -5.15
C LEU A 190 9.34 13.59 -5.55
N TYR A 191 9.68 13.47 -6.84
CA TYR A 191 10.39 12.33 -7.42
C TYR A 191 11.64 12.81 -8.14
N PHE A 192 12.84 12.41 -7.68
CA PHE A 192 14.10 12.72 -8.35
C PHE A 192 14.54 11.56 -9.25
N ASN A 193 14.67 11.81 -10.55
CA ASN A 193 14.99 10.81 -11.57
C ASN A 193 16.46 10.86 -12.05
N GLN A 194 17.37 11.37 -11.22
CA GLN A 194 18.78 11.70 -11.53
C GLN A 194 19.01 12.90 -12.47
N GLU A 195 17.97 13.44 -13.12
CA GLU A 195 18.08 14.55 -14.07
C GLU A 195 17.20 15.76 -13.71
N GLU A 196 16.04 15.54 -13.11
CA GLU A 196 15.09 16.57 -12.67
C GLU A 196 14.28 16.09 -11.45
N VAL A 197 13.67 17.05 -10.73
CA VAL A 197 12.75 16.79 -9.63
C VAL A 197 11.32 17.04 -10.12
N ASN A 198 10.51 15.99 -10.08
CA ASN A 198 9.13 15.99 -10.57
C ASN A 198 8.15 15.99 -9.40
N ILE A 199 7.38 17.08 -9.25
CA ILE A 199 6.21 17.15 -8.36
C ILE A 199 5.05 16.42 -9.05
N PHE A 200 4.48 15.40 -8.42
CA PHE A 200 3.45 14.55 -9.02
C PHE A 200 2.41 14.11 -7.99
N ARG A 201 1.20 13.73 -8.45
CA ARG A 201 0.15 13.13 -7.60
C ARG A 201 0.04 11.64 -7.89
N PHE A 202 0.12 10.78 -6.87
CA PHE A 202 0.07 9.32 -7.06
C PHE A 202 -1.13 8.86 -7.91
N ALA A 203 -2.35 9.26 -7.55
CA ALA A 203 -3.57 8.85 -8.25
C ALA A 203 -3.62 9.34 -9.71
N GLU A 204 -3.05 10.52 -10.01
CA GLU A 204 -2.98 11.02 -11.39
C GLU A 204 -1.91 10.28 -12.20
N THR A 205 -0.73 10.07 -11.62
CA THR A 205 0.41 9.48 -12.33
C THR A 205 0.25 7.99 -12.55
N LEU A 206 -0.26 7.24 -11.57
CA LEU A 206 -0.49 5.80 -11.70
C LEU A 206 -1.70 5.45 -12.59
N SER A 207 -2.54 6.43 -12.96
CA SER A 207 -3.73 6.20 -13.80
C SER A 207 -3.43 5.89 -15.28
N THR A 208 -2.26 6.28 -15.80
CA THR A 208 -1.91 6.07 -17.22
C THR A 208 -0.43 5.76 -17.43
N TYR A 209 -0.15 4.88 -18.41
CA TYR A 209 1.21 4.54 -18.80
C TYR A 209 2.03 5.78 -19.26
N SER A 210 1.41 6.74 -19.93
CA SER A 210 2.06 8.00 -20.34
C SER A 210 2.56 8.82 -19.15
N ASN A 211 1.78 8.91 -18.07
CA ASN A 211 2.20 9.67 -16.89
C ASN A 211 3.33 8.94 -16.14
N ILE A 212 3.27 7.60 -16.07
CA ILE A 212 4.35 6.75 -15.51
C ILE A 212 5.66 6.93 -16.29
N VAL A 213 5.61 6.93 -17.62
CA VAL A 213 6.79 7.19 -18.47
C VAL A 213 7.34 8.59 -18.21
N ASN A 214 6.48 9.63 -18.19
CA ASN A 214 6.90 11.01 -17.96
C ASN A 214 7.57 11.21 -16.58
N LEU A 215 7.07 10.56 -15.53
CA LEU A 215 7.70 10.60 -14.19
C LEU A 215 9.14 10.09 -14.21
N LYS A 216 9.37 8.98 -14.92
CA LYS A 216 10.63 8.22 -14.94
C LYS A 216 11.62 8.71 -16.02
N TYR A 217 11.17 9.52 -16.98
CA TYR A 217 11.95 9.87 -18.18
C TYR A 217 13.23 10.65 -17.84
N SER A 218 14.39 10.05 -18.13
CA SER A 218 15.71 10.58 -17.77
C SER A 218 16.83 9.85 -18.52
N LYS A 219 18.03 10.44 -18.57
CA LYS A 219 19.26 9.74 -19.01
C LYS A 219 19.55 8.46 -18.21
N ALA A 220 19.07 8.35 -16.96
CA ALA A 220 19.22 7.15 -16.15
C ALA A 220 18.46 5.94 -16.71
N ASN A 221 17.43 6.13 -17.56
CA ASN A 221 16.76 5.03 -18.26
C ASN A 221 17.70 4.22 -19.18
N MET A 222 18.85 4.79 -19.57
CA MET A 222 19.85 4.16 -20.44
C MET A 222 21.05 3.58 -19.67
N GLN A 223 21.08 3.71 -18.34
CA GLN A 223 22.23 3.30 -17.52
C GLN A 223 22.10 1.83 -17.07
N SER A 224 23.02 0.99 -17.57
CA SER A 224 23.10 -0.46 -17.31
C SER A 224 23.53 -0.84 -15.89
N SER A 225 23.80 0.13 -15.00
CA SER A 225 24.11 -0.13 -13.60
C SER A 225 23.71 1.05 -12.71
N ILE A 226 22.97 0.78 -11.64
CA ILE A 226 22.68 1.73 -10.57
C ILE A 226 23.98 2.03 -9.79
N PRO A 227 24.30 3.31 -9.48
CA PRO A 227 25.44 3.67 -8.65
C PRO A 227 25.48 2.90 -7.32
N LYS A 228 26.67 2.40 -6.95
CA LYS A 228 26.87 1.52 -5.77
C LYS A 228 26.38 2.16 -4.49
N GLU A 229 26.68 3.44 -4.30
CA GLU A 229 26.37 4.22 -3.12
C GLU A 229 24.86 4.51 -3.01
N LEU A 230 24.17 4.63 -4.14
CA LEU A 230 22.71 4.78 -4.18
C LEU A 230 21.99 3.47 -3.79
N LYS A 231 22.53 2.30 -4.19
CA LYS A 231 22.07 0.99 -3.69
C LYS A 231 22.32 0.82 -2.19
N GLU A 232 23.50 1.23 -1.71
CA GLU A 232 23.83 1.23 -0.27
C GLU A 232 22.91 2.17 0.53
N PHE A 233 22.54 3.32 -0.03
CA PHE A 233 21.57 4.21 0.57
C PHE A 233 20.16 3.62 0.55
N GLN A 234 19.72 2.95 -0.52
CA GLN A 234 18.43 2.23 -0.53
C GLN A 234 18.37 1.13 0.53
N TYR A 235 19.44 0.36 0.72
CA TYR A 235 19.54 -0.66 1.77
C TYR A 235 19.33 -0.06 3.19
N LYS A 236 19.98 1.07 3.47
CA LYS A 236 19.82 1.83 4.74
C LYS A 236 18.41 2.42 4.88
N TYR A 237 17.93 3.08 3.82
CA TYR A 237 16.66 3.79 3.78
C TYR A 237 15.47 2.85 3.93
N LEU A 238 15.49 1.64 3.34
CA LEU A 238 14.48 0.62 3.58
C LEU A 238 14.33 0.26 5.07
N SER A 239 15.44 0.24 5.81
CA SER A 239 15.40 -0.03 7.26
C SER A 239 14.76 1.13 8.02
N PHE A 240 15.16 2.36 7.70
CA PHE A 240 14.54 3.57 8.25
C PHE A 240 13.04 3.62 7.96
N LEU A 241 12.65 3.30 6.73
CA LEU A 241 11.29 3.38 6.22
C LEU A 241 10.36 2.39 6.92
N LEU A 242 10.75 1.11 7.02
CA LEU A 242 9.91 0.12 7.71
C LEU A 242 9.87 0.37 9.22
N ASP A 243 11.00 0.70 9.86
CA ASP A 243 11.03 0.93 11.31
C ASP A 243 10.14 2.11 11.74
N HIS A 244 10.13 3.21 10.97
CA HIS A 244 9.31 4.38 11.30
C HIS A 244 7.91 4.36 10.68
N TYR A 245 7.73 4.06 9.39
CA TYR A 245 6.48 4.30 8.65
C TYR A 245 5.57 3.08 8.43
N TYR A 246 6.10 1.86 8.51
CA TYR A 246 5.28 0.64 8.37
C TYR A 246 4.49 0.39 9.66
N GLY A 247 3.16 0.42 9.61
CA GLY A 247 2.29 0.33 10.79
C GLY A 247 2.38 -0.99 11.55
N ILE A 248 2.69 -2.07 10.84
CA ILE A 248 2.87 -3.40 11.41
C ILE A 248 4.27 -3.49 12.04
N LYS A 249 4.39 -3.22 13.34
CA LYS A 249 5.68 -3.28 14.06
C LYS A 249 6.01 -4.69 14.54
N LEU A 250 7.29 -5.06 14.52
CA LEU A 250 7.78 -6.35 15.05
C LEU A 250 7.61 -6.46 16.57
N LYS A 251 7.64 -7.70 17.09
CA LYS A 251 7.66 -7.98 18.54
C LYS A 251 8.73 -7.16 19.24
N ASN A 252 8.41 -6.70 20.45
CA ASN A 252 9.33 -5.99 21.32
C ASN A 252 9.95 -4.74 20.66
N SER A 253 9.29 -4.17 19.64
CA SER A 253 9.80 -3.09 18.77
C SER A 253 11.17 -3.38 18.15
N ALA A 254 11.44 -4.65 17.81
CA ALA A 254 12.63 -5.04 17.05
C ALA A 254 12.66 -4.35 15.67
N SER A 255 13.86 -4.05 15.16
CA SER A 255 14.05 -3.38 13.87
C SER A 255 13.98 -4.33 12.67
N TYR A 256 13.41 -3.87 11.56
CA TYR A 256 13.35 -4.52 10.26
C TYR A 256 14.72 -4.76 9.60
N LYS A 257 15.80 -4.15 10.11
CA LYS A 257 17.20 -4.38 9.69
C LYS A 257 17.54 -5.87 9.56
N THR A 258 17.10 -6.71 10.50
CA THR A 258 17.33 -8.17 10.53
C THR A 258 16.49 -8.95 9.50
N ILE A 259 15.45 -8.34 8.95
CA ILE A 259 14.70 -8.88 7.80
C ILE A 259 15.37 -8.42 6.50
N ILE A 260 15.68 -7.12 6.38
CA ILE A 260 16.24 -6.50 5.18
C ILE A 260 17.66 -7.03 4.86
N SER A 261 18.46 -7.37 5.88
CA SER A 261 19.80 -7.95 5.70
C SER A 261 19.82 -9.25 4.88
N LYS A 262 18.72 -10.03 4.91
CA LYS A 262 18.56 -11.25 4.09
C LYS A 262 18.60 -10.95 2.59
N TYR A 263 18.23 -9.73 2.19
CA TYR A 263 18.18 -9.26 0.80
C TYR A 263 19.42 -8.42 0.44
N GLN A 264 20.33 -8.16 1.39
CA GLN A 264 21.49 -7.27 1.18
C GLN A 264 22.32 -7.63 -0.05
N GLN A 265 22.59 -8.93 -0.29
CA GLN A 265 23.34 -9.38 -1.46
C GLN A 265 22.63 -9.09 -2.79
N TRP A 266 21.29 -9.07 -2.80
CA TRP A 266 20.51 -8.74 -4.00
C TRP A 266 20.37 -7.22 -4.16
N ILE A 267 20.05 -6.49 -3.08
CA ILE A 267 19.93 -5.02 -3.08
C ILE A 267 21.24 -4.35 -3.51
N LEU A 268 22.40 -4.87 -3.09
CA LEU A 268 23.71 -4.31 -3.46
C LEU A 268 24.26 -4.87 -4.79
N SER A 269 23.58 -5.83 -5.42
CA SER A 269 24.05 -6.53 -6.62
C SER A 269 24.38 -5.59 -7.78
N ASN A 270 25.36 -5.97 -8.61
CA ASN A 270 25.74 -5.19 -9.80
C ASN A 270 24.72 -5.30 -10.95
N SER A 271 23.78 -6.26 -10.87
CA SER A 271 22.62 -6.36 -11.76
C SER A 271 21.48 -5.47 -11.24
N ASN A 272 20.96 -4.59 -12.10
CA ASN A 272 19.78 -3.79 -11.83
C ASN A 272 18.57 -4.68 -11.56
N ASP A 273 18.38 -5.73 -12.37
CA ASP A 273 17.31 -6.72 -12.20
C ASP A 273 17.31 -7.30 -10.79
N LYS A 274 18.48 -7.70 -10.27
CA LYS A 274 18.61 -8.27 -8.92
C LYS A 274 18.35 -7.25 -7.81
N HIS A 275 18.74 -6.00 -8.00
CA HIS A 275 18.38 -4.91 -7.09
C HIS A 275 16.85 -4.74 -7.00
N TYR A 276 16.17 -4.64 -8.14
CA TYR A 276 14.72 -4.40 -8.19
C TYR A 276 13.88 -5.63 -7.82
N LEU A 277 14.35 -6.85 -8.14
CA LEU A 277 13.77 -8.09 -7.64
C LEU A 277 13.93 -8.24 -6.13
N ALA A 278 14.97 -7.65 -5.53
CA ALA A 278 15.11 -7.61 -4.06
C ALA A 278 14.00 -6.77 -3.41
N THR A 279 13.68 -5.59 -3.95
CA THR A 279 12.54 -4.79 -3.47
C THR A 279 11.24 -5.59 -3.58
N LYS A 280 10.94 -6.17 -4.76
CA LYS A 280 9.73 -6.98 -4.97
C LYS A 280 9.62 -8.15 -3.99
N GLN A 281 10.69 -8.92 -3.82
CA GLN A 281 10.71 -10.10 -2.94
C GLN A 281 10.57 -9.69 -1.47
N LEU A 282 11.25 -8.62 -1.03
CA LEU A 282 11.12 -8.09 0.33
C LEU A 282 9.65 -7.75 0.65
N ILE A 283 8.94 -7.06 -0.25
CA ILE A 283 7.54 -6.69 -0.05
C ILE A 283 6.62 -7.93 -0.07
N ALA A 284 6.85 -8.89 -0.97
CA ALA A 284 6.10 -10.15 -0.97
C ALA A 284 6.33 -10.97 0.31
N ASP A 285 7.55 -10.93 0.87
CA ASP A 285 7.92 -11.64 2.10
C ASP A 285 7.46 -10.94 3.39
N LEU A 286 6.90 -9.72 3.31
CA LEU A 286 6.16 -9.10 4.42
C LEU A 286 4.81 -9.80 4.71
N ASP A 287 4.22 -10.46 3.69
CA ASP A 287 2.97 -11.24 3.81
C ASP A 287 1.81 -10.44 4.44
N ASP A 288 1.70 -9.19 3.98
CA ASP A 288 0.67 -8.22 4.33
C ASP A 288 -0.15 -7.88 3.06
N PRO A 289 -1.45 -8.24 2.97
CA PRO A 289 -2.29 -7.88 1.83
C PRO A 289 -2.54 -6.37 1.64
N HIS A 290 -2.17 -5.52 2.60
CA HIS A 290 -2.13 -4.06 2.41
C HIS A 290 -0.82 -3.55 1.77
N SER A 291 0.23 -4.38 1.70
CA SER A 291 1.54 -4.01 1.14
C SER A 291 1.78 -4.62 -0.24
N ALA A 292 2.31 -3.83 -1.18
CA ALA A 292 2.49 -4.24 -2.58
C ALA A 292 3.63 -3.49 -3.27
N PHE A 293 4.24 -4.09 -4.29
CA PHE A 293 5.15 -3.40 -5.20
C PHE A 293 4.32 -2.75 -6.32
N VAL A 294 4.42 -1.43 -6.53
CA VAL A 294 3.48 -0.66 -7.35
C VAL A 294 4.10 -0.20 -8.66
N LEU A 295 5.27 0.42 -8.59
CA LEU A 295 6.01 0.90 -9.76
C LEU A 295 7.50 0.62 -9.57
N ASP A 296 8.15 0.28 -10.68
CA ASP A 296 9.58 0.02 -10.73
C ASP A 296 10.39 1.30 -10.96
N GLY A 297 11.63 1.34 -10.46
CA GLY A 297 12.51 2.49 -10.61
C GLY A 297 12.92 2.84 -12.05
N TYR A 298 13.61 3.97 -12.22
CA TYR A 298 13.88 4.55 -13.54
C TYR A 298 15.12 3.98 -14.25
N PHE A 299 16.01 3.25 -13.58
CA PHE A 299 17.14 2.58 -14.26
C PHE A 299 16.68 1.43 -15.17
N ASN A 300 17.51 1.07 -16.16
CA ASN A 300 17.19 -0.01 -17.10
C ASN A 300 17.03 -1.36 -16.38
N LYS A 301 16.34 -2.28 -17.05
CA LYS A 301 16.12 -3.67 -16.60
C LYS A 301 16.09 -4.57 -17.82
N ASP A 302 16.60 -5.78 -17.66
CA ASP A 302 16.76 -6.76 -18.73
C ASP A 302 15.72 -7.88 -18.59
N GLU A 303 15.98 -9.02 -19.23
CA GLU A 303 15.00 -10.11 -19.35
C GLU A 303 14.83 -10.93 -18.06
N GLU A 304 15.81 -10.91 -17.14
CA GLU A 304 15.74 -11.61 -15.85
C GLU A 304 14.62 -11.01 -14.99
N TYR A 305 14.55 -9.68 -14.87
CA TYR A 305 13.51 -8.95 -14.15
C TYR A 305 12.09 -9.19 -14.69
N ILE A 306 11.94 -9.39 -16.01
CA ILE A 306 10.66 -9.64 -16.67
C ILE A 306 10.22 -11.11 -16.48
N LYS A 307 11.16 -12.06 -16.52
CA LYS A 307 10.89 -13.50 -16.39
C LYS A 307 10.74 -13.96 -14.95
N THR A 308 11.39 -13.32 -13.97
CA THR A 308 11.33 -13.77 -12.57
C THR A 308 9.97 -13.49 -11.94
N LYS A 309 9.18 -14.56 -11.79
CA LYS A 309 7.98 -14.59 -10.93
C LYS A 309 8.39 -14.42 -9.47
N ILE A 310 7.60 -13.64 -8.72
CA ILE A 310 7.80 -13.40 -7.28
C ILE A 310 6.67 -14.10 -6.53
N GLU A 311 7.05 -14.97 -5.58
CA GLU A 311 6.14 -15.67 -4.69
C GLU A 311 6.64 -15.49 -3.25
N SER A 312 5.73 -15.34 -2.28
CA SER A 312 6.10 -15.06 -0.89
C SER A 312 6.78 -16.27 -0.24
N LYS A 313 7.90 -16.02 0.45
CA LYS A 313 8.65 -17.00 1.24
C LYS A 313 8.24 -16.99 2.72
N SER A 314 7.15 -16.29 3.06
CA SER A 314 6.55 -16.32 4.39
C SER A 314 6.09 -17.72 4.77
N LYS A 315 6.39 -18.12 6.02
CA LYS A 315 5.91 -19.38 6.61
C LYS A 315 4.43 -19.30 7.00
N GLU A 316 3.89 -18.10 7.18
CA GLU A 316 2.48 -17.91 7.55
C GLU A 316 1.56 -17.96 6.33
N ASN A 317 2.05 -17.55 5.16
CA ASN A 317 1.35 -17.56 3.89
C ASN A 317 -0.07 -16.94 3.98
N ARG A 318 -0.17 -15.82 4.70
CA ARG A 318 -1.40 -15.07 4.99
C ARG A 318 -2.13 -14.73 3.70
N TYR A 319 -1.44 -14.18 2.70
CA TYR A 319 -2.05 -13.79 1.43
C TYR A 319 -2.71 -14.97 0.69
N LYS A 320 -2.06 -16.15 0.64
CA LYS A 320 -2.67 -17.32 0.01
C LYS A 320 -3.87 -17.84 0.82
N LYS A 321 -3.76 -17.96 2.15
CA LYS A 321 -4.86 -18.39 3.03
C LYS A 321 -6.10 -17.50 2.90
N TRP A 322 -5.89 -16.19 2.74
CA TRP A 322 -6.96 -15.23 2.48
C TRP A 322 -7.70 -15.56 1.17
N ASN A 323 -6.97 -15.71 0.06
CA ASN A 323 -7.56 -16.06 -1.23
C ASN A 323 -8.24 -17.44 -1.21
N ASP A 324 -7.58 -18.47 -0.66
CA ASP A 324 -8.14 -19.82 -0.49
C ASP A 324 -9.49 -19.78 0.25
N THR A 325 -9.61 -18.90 1.26
CA THR A 325 -10.85 -18.68 2.02
C THR A 325 -11.94 -18.04 1.14
N LEU A 326 -11.61 -17.11 0.23
CA LEU A 326 -12.58 -16.52 -0.69
C LEU A 326 -13.19 -17.58 -1.62
N HIS A 327 -12.37 -18.42 -2.26
CA HIS A 327 -12.86 -19.48 -3.14
C HIS A 327 -13.76 -20.47 -2.38
N LEU A 328 -13.42 -20.78 -1.13
CA LEU A 328 -14.25 -21.62 -0.26
C LEU A 328 -15.59 -20.98 0.08
N LEU A 329 -15.60 -19.69 0.45
CA LEU A 329 -16.83 -18.97 0.79
C LEU A 329 -17.75 -18.80 -0.43
N ALA A 330 -17.19 -18.41 -1.58
CA ALA A 330 -17.94 -18.23 -2.83
C ALA A 330 -18.53 -19.53 -3.40
N LYS A 331 -18.03 -20.70 -2.96
CA LYS A 331 -18.59 -22.03 -3.25
C LYS A 331 -19.83 -22.36 -2.41
N TYR A 332 -19.89 -21.90 -1.16
CA TYR A 332 -20.99 -22.21 -0.22
C TYR A 332 -22.04 -21.09 -0.11
N ASP A 333 -21.72 -19.89 -0.57
CA ASP A 333 -22.65 -18.75 -0.70
C ASP A 333 -23.81 -19.10 -1.65
N PRO A 334 -25.04 -19.28 -1.15
CA PRO A 334 -26.19 -19.62 -1.98
C PRO A 334 -26.68 -18.41 -2.80
N ASN A 335 -26.26 -17.19 -2.43
CA ASN A 335 -26.90 -15.95 -2.81
C ASN A 335 -25.86 -14.92 -3.25
N LYS A 336 -25.43 -15.04 -4.52
CA LYS A 336 -24.53 -14.09 -5.22
C LYS A 336 -25.16 -12.71 -5.49
N ILE A 337 -26.11 -12.29 -4.65
CA ILE A 337 -26.84 -11.02 -4.71
C ILE A 337 -26.27 -10.05 -3.68
N GLU A 338 -25.89 -8.85 -4.13
CA GLU A 338 -25.41 -7.79 -3.26
C GLU A 338 -26.50 -6.73 -3.06
N TYR A 339 -26.53 -6.16 -1.86
CA TYR A 339 -27.49 -5.13 -1.43
C TYR A 339 -28.98 -5.51 -1.58
N GLN A 340 -29.29 -6.80 -1.47
CA GLN A 340 -30.66 -7.34 -1.50
C GLN A 340 -30.96 -8.08 -0.20
N ASN A 341 -32.24 -8.12 0.17
CA ASN A 341 -32.72 -8.81 1.36
C ASN A 341 -32.93 -10.31 1.09
N MET A 342 -32.14 -11.16 1.74
CA MET A 342 -32.48 -12.56 1.94
C MET A 342 -33.26 -12.67 3.26
N TYR A 343 -34.40 -13.35 3.28
CA TYR A 343 -35.19 -13.56 4.52
C TYR A 343 -34.89 -14.96 5.08
N LEU A 344 -34.72 -15.06 6.41
CA LEU A 344 -34.52 -16.35 7.07
C LEU A 344 -35.87 -17.03 7.38
N SER A 345 -35.82 -18.32 7.72
CA SER A 345 -36.97 -19.16 8.04
C SER A 345 -37.87 -18.68 9.20
N ASP A 346 -37.44 -17.69 9.99
CA ASP A 346 -38.25 -17.06 11.04
C ASP A 346 -39.22 -15.97 10.52
N ASN A 347 -39.05 -15.53 9.26
CA ASN A 347 -39.71 -14.38 8.63
C ASN A 347 -39.60 -13.06 9.43
N LYS A 348 -38.60 -12.95 10.32
CA LYS A 348 -38.33 -11.78 11.19
C LYS A 348 -36.88 -11.29 11.08
N THR A 349 -36.02 -12.09 10.48
CA THR A 349 -34.60 -11.81 10.25
C THR A 349 -34.32 -11.69 8.76
N SER A 350 -33.56 -10.67 8.36
CA SER A 350 -33.04 -10.55 7.00
C SER A 350 -31.52 -10.39 6.96
N VAL A 351 -30.90 -10.98 5.95
CA VAL A 351 -29.48 -10.88 5.63
C VAL A 351 -29.30 -9.95 4.43
N ILE A 352 -28.41 -8.96 4.56
CA ILE A 352 -28.00 -8.06 3.47
C ILE A 352 -26.51 -8.28 3.23
N SER A 353 -26.16 -8.87 2.09
CA SER A 353 -24.78 -9.17 1.68
C SER A 353 -24.15 -8.03 0.89
N PHE A 354 -22.86 -7.74 1.11
CA PHE A 354 -22.07 -6.83 0.26
C PHE A 354 -20.57 -7.12 0.39
N LYS A 355 -19.86 -7.20 -0.75
CA LYS A 355 -18.48 -7.70 -0.87
C LYS A 355 -17.43 -6.60 -0.87
N LYS A 356 -17.86 -5.34 -0.91
CA LYS A 356 -16.98 -4.17 -0.83
C LYS A 356 -17.70 -2.98 -0.17
N PHE A 357 -16.94 -2.07 0.40
CA PHE A 357 -17.38 -0.72 0.76
C PHE A 357 -17.07 0.24 -0.40
N GLU A 358 -18.12 0.82 -0.98
CA GLU A 358 -18.07 1.72 -2.14
C GLU A 358 -18.85 2.99 -1.82
N GLU A 359 -18.58 4.09 -2.53
CA GLU A 359 -19.16 5.43 -2.29
C GLU A 359 -20.71 5.46 -2.26
N ASN A 360 -21.34 4.46 -2.87
CA ASN A 360 -22.80 4.31 -2.96
C ASN A 360 -23.36 3.12 -2.13
N SER A 361 -22.54 2.34 -1.42
CA SER A 361 -23.00 1.17 -0.64
C SER A 361 -24.09 1.56 0.37
N ALA A 362 -23.95 2.69 1.05
CA ALA A 362 -24.96 3.19 1.99
C ALA A 362 -26.32 3.47 1.30
N GLN A 363 -26.30 3.96 0.06
CA GLN A 363 -27.53 4.24 -0.70
C GLN A 363 -28.27 2.97 -1.13
N TYR A 364 -27.53 1.89 -1.42
CA TYR A 364 -28.14 0.59 -1.73
C TYR A 364 -28.66 -0.09 -0.45
N ILE A 365 -27.86 -0.13 0.62
CA ILE A 365 -28.26 -0.68 1.93
C ILE A 365 -29.52 0.02 2.46
N LYS A 366 -29.63 1.36 2.33
CA LYS A 366 -30.83 2.10 2.72
C LYS A 366 -32.10 1.53 2.08
N LYS A 367 -32.07 1.21 0.78
CA LYS A 367 -33.23 0.63 0.06
C LYS A 367 -33.60 -0.75 0.60
N SER A 368 -32.59 -1.57 0.91
CA SER A 368 -32.80 -2.88 1.55
C SER A 368 -33.48 -2.72 2.92
N LEU A 369 -33.01 -1.78 3.74
CA LEU A 369 -33.58 -1.49 5.07
C LEU A 369 -35.02 -0.96 4.99
N GLU A 370 -35.35 -0.12 4.00
CA GLU A 370 -36.71 0.38 3.77
C GLU A 370 -37.68 -0.75 3.38
N GLU A 371 -37.26 -1.69 2.53
CA GLU A 371 -38.04 -2.88 2.19
C GLU A 371 -38.20 -3.84 3.38
N ALA A 372 -37.13 -4.06 4.16
CA ALA A 372 -37.20 -4.87 5.37
C ALA A 372 -38.15 -4.25 6.41
N GLN A 373 -38.16 -2.91 6.53
CA GLN A 373 -39.04 -2.20 7.46
C GLN A 373 -40.51 -2.33 7.05
N SER A 374 -40.84 -2.19 5.76
CA SER A 374 -42.23 -2.31 5.28
C SER A 374 -42.77 -3.74 5.40
N ARG A 375 -41.90 -4.76 5.30
CA ARG A 375 -42.22 -6.17 5.61
C ARG A 375 -42.27 -6.49 7.11
N GLY A 376 -41.98 -5.54 7.99
CA GLY A 376 -42.07 -5.71 9.44
C GLY A 376 -40.93 -6.51 10.08
N ILE A 377 -39.80 -6.70 9.39
CA ILE A 377 -38.58 -7.35 9.88
C ILE A 377 -38.10 -6.71 11.21
N LYS A 378 -37.40 -7.50 12.04
CA LYS A 378 -36.89 -7.09 13.36
C LYS A 378 -35.38 -7.18 13.48
N ASN A 379 -34.77 -8.16 12.82
CA ASN A 379 -33.33 -8.42 12.88
C ASN A 379 -32.69 -8.20 11.50
N ILE A 380 -31.56 -7.51 11.45
CA ILE A 380 -30.75 -7.32 10.24
C ILE A 380 -29.35 -7.89 10.47
N ILE A 381 -28.95 -8.85 9.64
CA ILE A 381 -27.56 -9.33 9.54
C ILE A 381 -26.91 -8.61 8.36
N PHE A 382 -25.90 -7.78 8.62
CA PHE A 382 -24.98 -7.33 7.58
C PHE A 382 -23.94 -8.43 7.33
N ASN A 383 -24.04 -9.09 6.18
CA ASN A 383 -23.15 -10.16 5.80
C ASN A 383 -21.91 -9.60 5.08
N VAL A 384 -20.80 -9.57 5.82
CA VAL A 384 -19.49 -9.11 5.34
C VAL A 384 -18.48 -10.27 5.22
N THR A 385 -18.96 -11.52 5.18
CA THR A 385 -18.12 -12.72 5.09
C THR A 385 -17.22 -12.73 3.85
N GLN A 386 -17.69 -12.21 2.71
CA GLN A 386 -16.89 -12.03 1.49
C GLN A 386 -16.45 -10.57 1.27
N ASN A 387 -16.33 -9.77 2.33
CA ASN A 387 -15.99 -8.35 2.22
C ASN A 387 -14.48 -8.08 2.39
N GLY A 388 -13.80 -7.79 1.27
CA GLY A 388 -12.37 -7.46 1.26
C GLY A 388 -12.03 -6.03 1.72
N GLY A 389 -13.02 -5.27 2.18
CA GLY A 389 -12.89 -3.87 2.58
C GLY A 389 -13.31 -2.89 1.50
N GLY A 390 -12.58 -1.78 1.37
CA GLY A 390 -12.94 -0.68 0.47
C GLY A 390 -12.90 0.67 1.20
N PHE A 391 -13.77 1.60 0.78
CA PHE A 391 -13.76 2.98 1.25
C PHE A 391 -14.39 3.11 2.65
N ILE A 392 -13.58 3.48 3.64
CA ILE A 392 -14.01 3.57 5.06
C ILE A 392 -15.11 4.61 5.29
N GLY A 393 -15.17 5.68 4.49
CA GLY A 393 -16.24 6.67 4.54
C GLY A 393 -17.64 6.07 4.33
N ALA A 394 -17.79 5.05 3.48
CA ALA A 394 -19.06 4.35 3.29
C ALA A 394 -19.46 3.54 4.54
N ALA A 395 -18.49 2.99 5.29
CA ALA A 395 -18.76 2.36 6.58
C ALA A 395 -19.25 3.38 7.63
N TYR A 396 -18.68 4.59 7.62
CA TYR A 396 -19.13 5.69 8.47
C TYR A 396 -20.55 6.16 8.11
N GLU A 397 -20.91 6.18 6.81
CA GLU A 397 -22.29 6.48 6.41
C GLU A 397 -23.27 5.41 6.91
N ILE A 398 -22.94 4.13 6.72
CA ILE A 398 -23.73 2.96 7.14
C ILE A 398 -23.99 2.97 8.66
N MET A 399 -23.02 3.40 9.49
CA MET A 399 -23.21 3.56 10.94
C MET A 399 -24.44 4.42 11.30
N GLY A 400 -24.83 5.38 10.45
CA GLY A 400 -26.03 6.20 10.64
C GLY A 400 -27.35 5.41 10.62
N PHE A 401 -27.39 4.26 9.96
CA PHE A 401 -28.56 3.38 10.00
C PHE A 401 -28.70 2.67 11.36
N LEU A 402 -27.58 2.46 12.07
CA LEU A 402 -27.54 1.78 13.36
C LEU A 402 -27.69 2.77 14.54
N THR A 403 -27.20 4.01 14.40
CA THR A 403 -27.21 5.03 15.46
C THR A 403 -27.51 6.44 14.95
N ASP A 404 -28.42 7.10 15.67
CA ASP A 404 -28.76 8.52 15.62
C ASP A 404 -27.72 9.41 16.35
N LYS A 405 -27.00 8.82 17.31
CA LYS A 405 -25.96 9.47 18.10
C LYS A 405 -24.61 9.46 17.36
N PRO A 406 -23.75 10.48 17.57
CA PRO A 406 -22.36 10.44 17.15
C PRO A 406 -21.65 9.19 17.69
N PHE A 407 -20.81 8.58 16.85
CA PHE A 407 -20.02 7.40 17.17
C PHE A 407 -18.52 7.74 17.19
N LYS A 408 -17.76 6.95 17.94
CA LYS A 408 -16.31 7.09 18.07
C LYS A 408 -15.55 6.09 17.20
N VAL A 409 -14.44 6.54 16.62
CA VAL A 409 -13.48 5.72 15.90
C VAL A 409 -12.11 5.92 16.54
N TYR A 410 -11.35 4.83 16.73
CA TYR A 410 -10.13 4.79 17.53
C TYR A 410 -8.94 4.40 16.67
N ASN A 411 -7.90 5.22 16.63
CA ASN A 411 -6.68 5.00 15.85
C ASN A 411 -5.45 5.15 16.75
N TYR A 412 -4.39 4.41 16.46
CA TYR A 412 -3.10 4.50 17.14
C TYR A 412 -1.98 4.69 16.12
N ASN A 413 -1.10 5.65 16.38
CA ASN A 413 0.10 5.90 15.58
C ASN A 413 1.33 5.27 16.29
N PRO A 414 1.90 4.17 15.79
CA PRO A 414 3.02 3.50 16.46
C PRO A 414 4.36 4.26 16.38
N LEU A 415 4.45 5.33 15.58
CA LEU A 415 5.61 6.24 15.54
C LEU A 415 5.50 7.31 16.64
N SER A 416 4.48 8.17 16.56
CA SER A 416 4.27 9.28 17.50
C SER A 416 3.64 8.88 18.84
N LYS A 417 3.17 7.64 18.95
CA LYS A 417 2.38 7.09 20.07
C LYS A 417 1.00 7.75 20.25
N GLU A 418 0.56 8.59 19.32
CA GLU A 418 -0.76 9.24 19.36
C GLU A 418 -1.90 8.21 19.46
N GLN A 419 -2.80 8.43 20.42
CA GLN A 419 -4.00 7.64 20.68
C GLN A 419 -5.23 8.47 20.28
N LYS A 420 -5.52 8.46 18.99
CA LYS A 420 -6.53 9.32 18.37
C LYS A 420 -7.93 8.75 18.51
N VAL A 421 -8.84 9.52 19.09
CA VAL A 421 -10.29 9.30 19.08
C VAL A 421 -10.92 10.35 18.17
N GLU A 422 -11.58 9.91 17.11
CA GLU A 422 -12.38 10.76 16.24
C GLU A 422 -13.87 10.54 16.53
N THR A 423 -14.64 11.62 16.64
CA THR A 423 -16.11 11.57 16.84
C THR A 423 -16.80 11.98 15.56
N ILE A 424 -17.58 11.06 14.99
CA ILE A 424 -18.24 11.19 13.69
C ILE A 424 -19.75 11.04 13.88
N LYS A 425 -20.55 11.82 13.16
CA LYS A 425 -21.99 11.58 13.02
C LYS A 425 -22.33 11.41 11.54
N SER A 426 -23.18 10.43 11.22
CA SER A 426 -23.76 10.29 9.88
C SER A 426 -25.05 11.11 9.78
N LYS A 427 -25.30 11.67 8.60
CA LYS A 427 -26.54 12.41 8.27
C LYS A 427 -27.61 11.48 7.65
N TYR A 428 -27.39 10.16 7.64
CA TYR A 428 -28.45 9.19 7.45
C TYR A 428 -29.22 8.96 8.75
N ASN A 429 -30.52 8.71 8.62
CA ASN A 429 -31.38 8.41 9.76
C ASN A 429 -31.25 6.93 10.19
N LYS A 430 -31.33 6.71 11.49
CA LYS A 430 -31.39 5.38 12.11
C LYS A 430 -32.66 4.63 11.70
N PHE A 431 -32.52 3.32 11.46
CA PHE A 431 -33.64 2.38 11.38
C PHE A 431 -33.76 1.57 12.68
N ASN A 432 -34.98 1.18 13.05
CA ASN A 432 -35.24 0.52 14.33
C ASN A 432 -35.22 -1.02 14.20
N PHE A 433 -34.04 -1.58 14.01
CA PHE A 433 -33.78 -3.03 13.97
C PHE A 433 -32.75 -3.45 15.04
N ASN A 434 -32.75 -4.73 15.38
CA ASN A 434 -31.62 -5.38 16.04
C ASN A 434 -30.55 -5.69 14.97
N TYR A 435 -29.31 -5.23 15.18
CA TYR A 435 -28.25 -5.34 14.19
C TYR A 435 -27.19 -6.38 14.57
N TYR A 436 -26.84 -7.20 13.58
CA TYR A 436 -25.78 -8.21 13.65
C TYR A 436 -24.84 -8.04 12.46
N ILE A 437 -23.57 -8.38 12.62
CA ILE A 437 -22.57 -8.36 11.55
C ILE A 437 -21.92 -9.73 11.48
N LEU A 438 -22.05 -10.39 10.32
CA LEU A 438 -21.56 -11.74 10.09
C LEU A 438 -20.19 -11.69 9.41
N THR A 439 -19.16 -12.20 10.10
CA THR A 439 -17.75 -12.11 9.69
C THR A 439 -17.13 -13.47 9.38
N SER A 440 -16.07 -13.47 8.56
CA SER A 440 -15.28 -14.67 8.22
C SER A 440 -13.77 -14.36 8.23
N PRO A 441 -12.88 -15.36 8.12
CA PRO A 441 -11.44 -15.14 7.94
C PRO A 441 -11.05 -14.59 6.55
N TYR A 442 -12.01 -14.18 5.71
CA TYR A 442 -11.77 -13.32 4.55
C TYR A 442 -12.10 -11.84 4.83
N SER A 443 -12.97 -11.53 5.80
CA SER A 443 -13.37 -10.15 6.14
C SER A 443 -12.13 -9.30 6.49
N PHE A 444 -11.83 -8.28 5.69
CA PHE A 444 -10.53 -7.57 5.71
C PHE A 444 -10.70 -6.05 5.60
N SER A 445 -9.71 -5.28 6.07
CA SER A 445 -9.64 -3.82 5.87
C SER A 445 -10.93 -3.13 6.39
N ALA A 446 -11.68 -2.36 5.59
CA ALA A 446 -12.97 -1.81 6.03
C ALA A 446 -13.98 -2.87 6.51
N GLY A 447 -13.93 -4.11 5.97
CA GLY A 447 -14.72 -5.27 6.43
C GLY A 447 -14.24 -5.90 7.73
N ASN A 448 -13.09 -5.47 8.25
CA ASN A 448 -12.57 -5.75 9.59
C ASN A 448 -12.85 -4.59 10.56
N ILE A 449 -12.69 -3.34 10.08
CA ILE A 449 -12.84 -2.11 10.87
C ILE A 449 -14.32 -1.79 11.17
N PHE A 450 -15.22 -1.91 10.20
CA PHE A 450 -16.67 -1.65 10.41
C PHE A 450 -17.29 -2.52 11.52
N PRO A 451 -17.06 -3.86 11.57
CA PRO A 451 -17.46 -4.68 12.70
C PRO A 451 -16.96 -4.12 14.05
N GLN A 452 -15.69 -3.73 14.15
CA GLN A 452 -15.16 -3.21 15.41
C GLN A 452 -15.81 -1.87 15.83
N ILE A 453 -15.99 -0.94 14.89
CA ILE A 453 -16.65 0.34 15.18
C ILE A 453 -18.08 0.10 15.69
N ALA A 454 -18.83 -0.81 15.07
CA ALA A 454 -20.18 -1.13 15.50
C ALA A 454 -20.23 -1.81 16.89
N LYS A 455 -19.22 -2.64 17.21
CA LYS A 455 -19.04 -3.30 18.52
C LYS A 455 -18.67 -2.30 19.62
N ASP A 456 -17.67 -1.46 19.40
CA ASP A 456 -17.22 -0.44 20.38
C ASP A 456 -18.28 0.60 20.68
N ASN A 457 -19.07 1.00 19.68
CA ASN A 457 -20.17 1.95 19.87
C ASN A 457 -21.46 1.30 20.35
N LYS A 458 -21.47 -0.03 20.57
CA LYS A 458 -22.59 -0.79 21.14
C LYS A 458 -23.86 -0.76 20.27
N VAL A 459 -23.70 -0.79 18.95
CA VAL A 459 -24.81 -0.67 17.98
C VAL A 459 -25.10 -1.94 17.18
N ALA A 460 -24.17 -2.89 17.11
CA ALA A 460 -24.41 -4.22 16.54
C ALA A 460 -23.61 -5.32 17.26
N LYS A 461 -24.08 -6.56 17.15
CA LYS A 461 -23.38 -7.76 17.63
C LYS A 461 -22.62 -8.46 16.51
N LEU A 462 -21.44 -8.98 16.79
CA LEU A 462 -20.65 -9.71 15.79
C LEU A 462 -20.85 -11.22 15.94
N ILE A 463 -21.06 -11.90 14.82
CA ILE A 463 -21.32 -13.34 14.77
C ILE A 463 -20.52 -14.01 13.64
N GLY A 464 -20.28 -15.32 13.72
CA GLY A 464 -19.55 -16.07 12.68
C GLY A 464 -18.12 -16.41 13.11
N TYR A 465 -17.12 -16.08 12.30
CA TYR A 465 -15.70 -16.35 12.60
C TYR A 465 -14.89 -15.05 12.76
N LYS A 466 -13.70 -15.15 13.36
CA LYS A 466 -12.70 -14.07 13.45
C LYS A 466 -12.42 -13.50 12.05
N THR A 467 -12.35 -12.17 11.93
CA THR A 467 -11.96 -11.49 10.70
C THR A 467 -10.47 -11.75 10.38
N PHE A 468 -10.04 -11.48 9.14
CA PHE A 468 -8.63 -11.65 8.77
C PHE A 468 -7.68 -10.63 9.42
N GLY A 469 -8.17 -9.39 9.57
CA GLY A 469 -7.36 -8.24 9.97
C GLY A 469 -7.35 -7.14 8.91
N GLY A 470 -6.22 -6.46 8.73
CA GLY A 470 -6.15 -5.22 7.96
C GLY A 470 -6.69 -4.06 8.78
N ALA A 471 -5.80 -3.31 9.41
CA ALA A 471 -6.13 -2.17 10.25
C ALA A 471 -5.39 -0.90 9.86
N SER A 472 -4.28 -1.02 9.15
CA SER A 472 -3.49 0.12 8.69
C SER A 472 -4.16 0.77 7.47
N SER A 473 -4.17 2.10 7.39
CA SER A 473 -4.42 2.77 6.10
C SER A 473 -3.26 2.47 5.14
N ILE A 474 -3.53 2.27 3.85
CA ILE A 474 -2.47 2.14 2.84
C ILE A 474 -1.84 3.49 2.52
N GLY A 475 -0.55 3.49 2.17
CA GLY A 475 0.18 4.65 1.68
C GLY A 475 1.21 4.25 0.65
N TYR A 476 1.66 5.21 -0.16
CA TYR A 476 2.65 5.00 -1.22
C TYR A 476 3.97 5.68 -0.87
N PHE A 477 5.07 4.96 -1.06
CA PHE A 477 6.40 5.32 -0.57
C PHE A 477 7.42 5.20 -1.71
N ILE A 478 8.26 6.24 -1.87
CA ILE A 478 9.26 6.33 -2.93
C ILE A 478 10.61 5.87 -2.39
N LEU A 479 11.32 5.01 -3.14
CA LEU A 479 12.67 4.55 -2.80
C LEU A 479 13.75 5.28 -3.61
N PRO A 480 15.02 5.34 -3.14
CA PRO A 480 16.09 6.12 -3.80
C PRO A 480 16.37 5.79 -5.29
N THR A 481 16.18 4.55 -5.73
CA THR A 481 16.33 4.15 -7.15
C THR A 481 15.05 4.31 -7.99
N GLY A 482 14.01 4.92 -7.41
CA GLY A 482 12.76 5.31 -8.06
C GLY A 482 11.61 4.31 -7.95
N ASP A 483 11.77 3.19 -7.25
CA ASP A 483 10.63 2.29 -6.96
C ASP A 483 9.54 3.04 -6.20
N ILE A 484 8.28 2.68 -6.45
CA ILE A 484 7.14 3.03 -5.58
C ILE A 484 6.57 1.73 -5.01
N ILE A 485 6.49 1.68 -3.68
CA ILE A 485 5.87 0.58 -2.93
C ILE A 485 4.64 1.10 -2.18
N GLN A 486 3.63 0.24 -2.03
CA GLN A 486 2.52 0.43 -1.12
C GLN A 486 2.84 -0.27 0.19
N LEU A 487 2.57 0.37 1.33
CA LEU A 487 2.70 -0.24 2.66
C LEU A 487 1.51 0.11 3.55
N SER A 488 1.24 -0.76 4.52
CA SER A 488 0.49 -0.43 5.73
C SER A 488 1.14 0.76 6.46
N THR A 489 0.46 1.90 6.58
CA THR A 489 0.96 3.12 7.23
C THR A 489 0.84 3.08 8.76
N ASN A 490 1.44 4.05 9.43
CA ASN A 490 1.23 4.33 10.84
C ASN A 490 -0.22 4.72 11.23
N ASN A 491 -1.16 4.98 10.31
CA ASN A 491 -2.55 5.22 10.68
C ASN A 491 -3.28 3.88 10.91
N VAL A 492 -3.09 3.29 12.10
CA VAL A 492 -3.61 1.97 12.45
C VAL A 492 -4.92 2.10 13.22
N PHE A 493 -6.02 1.58 12.65
CA PHE A 493 -7.30 1.46 13.34
C PHE A 493 -7.22 0.47 14.52
N THR A 494 -7.95 0.78 15.58
CA THR A 494 -7.92 0.07 16.86
C THR A 494 -9.31 -0.11 17.45
N SER A 495 -9.42 -0.93 18.49
CA SER A 495 -10.59 -0.95 19.36
C SER A 495 -10.61 0.25 20.31
N SER A 496 -11.71 0.44 21.04
CA SER A 496 -11.86 1.40 22.15
C SER A 496 -10.81 1.30 23.28
N LYS A 497 -9.93 0.28 23.22
CA LYS A 497 -8.81 0.03 24.16
C LYS A 497 -7.45 0.20 23.47
N PHE A 498 -7.38 0.92 22.34
CA PHE A 498 -6.19 1.14 21.52
C PHE A 498 -5.40 -0.13 21.13
N ARG A 499 -6.09 -1.27 20.98
CA ARG A 499 -5.49 -2.49 20.42
C ARG A 499 -5.71 -2.55 18.92
N SER A 500 -4.64 -2.76 18.15
CA SER A 500 -4.69 -2.87 16.70
C SER A 500 -5.58 -4.02 16.23
N LEU A 501 -6.32 -3.79 15.14
CA LEU A 501 -7.20 -4.78 14.50
C LEU A 501 -6.48 -5.59 13.41
N GLU A 502 -5.15 -5.43 13.27
CA GLU A 502 -4.37 -5.91 12.12
C GLU A 502 -4.34 -7.44 11.97
N PHE A 503 -4.59 -8.16 13.07
CA PHE A 503 -4.68 -9.62 13.13
C PHE A 503 -6.09 -10.14 13.47
N GLY A 504 -7.11 -9.31 13.22
CA GLY A 504 -8.52 -9.70 13.24
C GLY A 504 -9.28 -9.46 14.55
N VAL A 505 -10.56 -9.19 14.39
CA VAL A 505 -11.59 -8.93 15.41
C VAL A 505 -12.30 -10.24 15.76
N LYS A 506 -12.48 -10.50 17.06
CA LYS A 506 -13.27 -11.64 17.57
C LYS A 506 -14.77 -11.29 17.58
N PRO A 507 -15.65 -12.15 17.02
CA PRO A 507 -17.09 -12.06 17.23
C PRO A 507 -17.50 -12.08 18.70
N ASP A 508 -18.73 -11.65 18.99
CA ASP A 508 -19.37 -11.83 20.29
C ASP A 508 -19.88 -13.28 20.46
N VAL A 509 -20.29 -13.91 19.35
CA VAL A 509 -20.58 -15.35 19.28
C VAL A 509 -19.82 -15.96 18.11
N MET A 510 -18.88 -16.85 18.39
CA MET A 510 -18.18 -17.59 17.35
C MET A 510 -18.94 -18.86 16.94
N LEU A 511 -18.83 -19.21 15.66
CA LEU A 511 -19.11 -20.55 15.16
C LEU A 511 -18.04 -21.55 15.63
N GLU A 512 -18.44 -22.81 15.71
CA GLU A 512 -17.56 -23.93 16.08
C GLU A 512 -16.73 -24.45 14.89
N GLY A 513 -15.59 -25.06 15.18
CA GLY A 513 -14.62 -25.52 14.17
C GLY A 513 -13.91 -24.37 13.46
N SER A 514 -13.50 -24.58 12.21
CA SER A 514 -12.83 -23.57 11.38
C SER A 514 -13.55 -23.38 10.05
N VAL A 515 -13.30 -22.26 9.36
CA VAL A 515 -13.98 -21.96 8.08
C VAL A 515 -13.68 -23.02 7.02
N GLU A 516 -12.47 -23.60 7.04
CA GLU A 516 -11.99 -24.61 6.10
C GLU A 516 -12.84 -25.89 6.10
N THR A 517 -13.45 -26.25 7.23
CA THR A 517 -14.37 -27.40 7.33
C THR A 517 -15.84 -26.97 7.33
N ASN A 518 -16.15 -25.81 7.92
CA ASN A 518 -17.50 -25.42 8.30
C ASN A 518 -18.03 -24.16 7.59
N ALA A 519 -17.41 -23.70 6.49
CA ALA A 519 -17.82 -22.50 5.74
C ALA A 519 -19.33 -22.42 5.42
N LYS A 520 -19.99 -23.57 5.19
CA LYS A 520 -21.45 -23.67 4.97
C LYS A 520 -22.29 -23.14 6.15
N ASP A 521 -21.79 -23.19 7.38
CA ASP A 521 -22.52 -22.80 8.59
C ASP A 521 -22.71 -21.27 8.68
N LEU A 522 -21.95 -20.48 7.89
CA LEU A 522 -22.18 -19.06 7.68
C LEU A 522 -23.43 -18.76 6.83
N TYR A 523 -23.96 -19.77 6.12
CA TYR A 523 -25.08 -19.62 5.19
C TYR A 523 -26.28 -20.51 5.54
N ASP A 524 -26.19 -21.31 6.63
CA ASP A 524 -27.30 -22.12 7.13
C ASP A 524 -28.27 -21.28 7.98
N ASN A 525 -29.56 -21.39 7.67
CA ASN A 525 -30.62 -20.62 8.32
C ASN A 525 -30.68 -20.88 9.84
N ASN A 526 -30.56 -22.13 10.27
CA ASN A 526 -30.71 -22.51 11.67
C ASN A 526 -29.48 -22.10 12.48
N LYS A 527 -28.28 -22.19 11.89
CA LYS A 527 -27.03 -21.69 12.48
C LYS A 527 -27.07 -20.18 12.69
N LEU A 528 -27.52 -19.41 11.70
CA LEU A 528 -27.65 -17.95 11.82
C LEU A 528 -28.66 -17.55 12.91
N LEU A 529 -29.79 -18.24 13.02
CA LEU A 529 -30.80 -17.99 14.06
C LEU A 529 -30.31 -18.40 15.47
N ASP A 530 -29.52 -19.48 15.60
CA ASP A 530 -28.87 -19.85 16.87
C ASP A 530 -27.79 -18.85 17.29
N LEU A 531 -26.98 -18.34 16.34
CA LEU A 531 -26.01 -17.27 16.60
C LEU A 531 -26.68 -15.99 17.13
N ILE A 532 -27.81 -15.57 16.54
CA ILE A 532 -28.64 -14.46 17.04
C ILE A 532 -29.12 -14.75 18.47
N LYS A 533 -29.77 -15.91 18.70
CA LYS A 533 -30.32 -16.32 19.99
C LYS A 533 -29.26 -16.45 21.10
N LYS A 534 -27.99 -16.67 20.73
CA LYS A 534 -26.82 -16.61 21.61
C LYS A 534 -26.37 -15.16 21.85
N ALA A 535 -26.31 -14.33 20.80
CA ALA A 535 -25.85 -12.94 20.87
C ALA A 535 -26.79 -12.04 21.69
N ASP A 536 -28.10 -12.28 21.63
CA ASP A 536 -29.13 -11.57 22.41
C ASP A 536 -28.93 -11.69 23.93
N LYS A 537 -28.30 -12.76 24.38
CA LYS A 537 -28.00 -13.00 25.80
C LYS A 537 -26.75 -12.24 26.29
N ILE A 538 -25.98 -11.65 25.39
CA ILE A 538 -24.74 -10.94 25.72
C ILE A 538 -25.05 -9.44 25.79
N PRO A 539 -25.03 -8.80 26.98
CA PRO A 539 -25.26 -7.35 27.07
C PRO A 539 -24.14 -6.55 26.38
N PHE A 540 -24.42 -5.31 25.99
CA PHE A 540 -23.45 -4.45 25.32
C PHE A 540 -22.40 -3.88 26.29
N GLY A 541 -21.29 -4.59 26.43
CA GLY A 541 -20.14 -4.18 27.25
C GLY A 541 -19.34 -5.34 27.84
N ASN A 542 -19.90 -6.56 27.85
CA ASN A 542 -19.23 -7.75 28.37
C ASN A 542 -18.20 -8.30 27.37
N ASP A 543 -17.11 -7.56 27.19
CA ASP A 543 -15.92 -8.02 26.48
C ASP A 543 -14.92 -8.60 27.50
N PRO A 544 -14.71 -9.93 27.57
CA PRO A 544 -13.80 -10.55 28.54
C PRO A 544 -12.33 -10.23 28.24
N ASP A 545 -11.98 -9.79 27.02
CA ASP A 545 -10.66 -9.24 26.70
C ASP A 545 -10.47 -7.82 27.31
N SER A 546 -11.26 -7.38 28.30
CA SER A 546 -11.21 -6.03 28.89
C SER A 546 -10.06 -5.75 29.85
N THR A 547 -9.39 -6.76 30.41
CA THR A 547 -8.39 -6.58 31.48
C THR A 547 -6.95 -6.34 30.98
N ILE A 548 -6.67 -6.53 29.70
CA ILE A 548 -5.30 -6.43 29.15
C ILE A 548 -4.96 -4.96 28.80
N ILE A 549 -4.04 -4.36 29.55
CA ILE A 549 -3.47 -3.03 29.28
C ILE A 549 -2.85 -3.00 27.87
N PRO A 550 -2.90 -1.88 27.12
CA PRO A 550 -2.23 -1.77 25.82
C PRO A 550 -0.73 -2.05 25.97
N SER A 551 -0.26 -3.17 25.39
CA SER A 551 1.18 -3.46 25.37
C SER A 551 1.88 -2.41 24.50
N PRO A 552 2.97 -1.75 24.96
CA PRO A 552 3.76 -0.83 24.15
C PRO A 552 4.30 -1.47 22.87
N THR A 553 4.40 -2.81 22.87
CA THR A 553 4.78 -3.62 21.71
C THR A 553 3.78 -4.78 21.57
N LEU A 554 2.95 -4.75 20.52
CA LEU A 554 1.97 -5.83 20.29
C LEU A 554 2.70 -7.12 19.87
N PRO A 555 2.40 -8.28 20.49
CA PRO A 555 3.07 -9.52 20.13
C PRO A 555 2.51 -10.08 18.81
N ILE A 556 3.32 -10.12 17.75
CA ILE A 556 2.97 -10.83 16.50
C ILE A 556 2.85 -12.34 16.77
N LYS A 557 1.66 -12.82 17.10
CA LYS A 557 1.35 -14.25 17.02
C LYS A 557 0.03 -14.42 16.25
N PRO A 558 0.05 -15.11 15.11
CA PRO A 558 -1.10 -15.93 14.73
C PRO A 558 -1.38 -16.92 15.87
N ASP A 559 -2.66 -17.16 16.16
CA ASP A 559 -3.06 -18.24 17.07
C ASP A 559 -2.68 -19.60 16.45
N ASP A 560 -2.51 -20.64 17.28
CA ASP A 560 -1.77 -21.85 16.89
C ASP A 560 -2.40 -22.72 15.78
N LYS A 561 -1.55 -23.46 15.08
CA LYS A 561 -1.83 -24.12 13.80
C LYS A 561 -2.88 -25.24 13.87
N PRO A 562 -3.87 -25.26 12.97
CA PRO A 562 -4.47 -26.49 12.48
C PRO A 562 -3.47 -27.23 11.56
N ASN A 563 -3.51 -28.56 11.56
CA ASN A 563 -2.61 -29.41 10.77
C ASN A 563 -3.34 -29.92 9.51
N TYR A 564 -2.89 -29.53 8.32
CA TYR A 564 -3.58 -29.83 7.05
C TYR A 564 -2.82 -30.84 6.18
N SER A 565 -3.52 -31.90 5.78
CA SER A 565 -3.06 -32.85 4.76
C SER A 565 -3.55 -32.45 3.36
N ILE A 566 -2.67 -32.58 2.36
CA ILE A 566 -2.93 -32.14 0.99
C ILE A 566 -3.74 -33.21 0.23
N LYS A 567 -4.79 -32.80 -0.49
CA LYS A 567 -5.51 -33.65 -1.46
C LYS A 567 -5.02 -33.38 -2.90
N PRO A 568 -5.06 -34.38 -3.80
CA PRO A 568 -4.53 -34.28 -5.16
C PRO A 568 -5.35 -33.34 -6.06
N GLN A 569 -4.68 -32.77 -7.08
CA GLN A 569 -5.24 -31.83 -8.06
C GLN A 569 -6.02 -32.54 -9.20
N PRO A 570 -6.91 -31.83 -9.91
CA PRO A 570 -7.52 -32.29 -11.16
C PRO A 570 -6.52 -32.44 -12.32
N ILE A 571 -6.95 -33.07 -13.44
CA ILE A 571 -6.12 -33.37 -14.61
C ILE A 571 -6.80 -32.91 -15.91
N LEU A 572 -6.13 -32.07 -16.72
CA LEU A 572 -6.61 -31.39 -17.93
C LEU A 572 -7.22 -32.33 -18.96
N SER A 573 -6.64 -33.53 -19.10
CA SER A 573 -7.12 -34.57 -20.02
C SER A 573 -8.59 -34.99 -19.80
N LYS A 574 -9.15 -34.75 -18.61
CA LYS A 574 -10.56 -35.04 -18.27
C LYS A 574 -11.51 -33.85 -18.49
N LEU A 575 -10.96 -32.66 -18.72
CA LEU A 575 -11.66 -31.38 -18.68
C LEU A 575 -11.80 -30.76 -20.07
N ILE A 576 -10.75 -30.88 -20.89
CA ILE A 576 -10.75 -30.41 -22.28
C ILE A 576 -11.26 -31.53 -23.20
N LYS A 577 -12.58 -31.56 -23.37
CA LYS A 577 -13.34 -32.57 -24.13
C LYS A 577 -13.27 -32.31 -25.64
N ASN A 578 -13.54 -31.08 -26.09
CA ASN A 578 -13.34 -30.67 -27.48
C ASN A 578 -11.92 -30.13 -27.69
N LYS A 579 -11.20 -30.75 -28.62
CA LYS A 579 -9.80 -30.48 -28.96
C LYS A 579 -9.61 -29.97 -30.39
N ASN A 580 -10.68 -29.63 -31.09
CA ASN A 580 -10.66 -29.19 -32.49
C ASN A 580 -11.45 -27.87 -32.64
N LEU A 581 -10.77 -26.73 -32.52
CA LEU A 581 -11.40 -25.41 -32.43
C LEU A 581 -11.46 -24.68 -33.79
N LYS A 582 -12.46 -23.80 -33.96
CA LYS A 582 -12.56 -22.88 -35.12
C LYS A 582 -12.41 -21.44 -34.62
N ILE A 583 -11.36 -20.76 -35.03
CA ILE A 583 -10.98 -19.43 -34.54
C ILE A 583 -10.97 -18.41 -35.67
N SER A 584 -11.28 -17.15 -35.39
CA SER A 584 -11.26 -16.06 -36.39
C SER A 584 -9.84 -15.54 -36.68
N LYS A 585 -8.88 -15.78 -35.78
CA LYS A 585 -7.48 -15.35 -35.88
C LYS A 585 -6.55 -16.29 -35.13
N ASN A 586 -5.36 -16.58 -35.70
CA ASN A 586 -4.32 -17.35 -35.02
C ASN A 586 -3.56 -16.44 -34.03
N ASP A 587 -4.08 -16.32 -32.81
CA ASP A 587 -3.36 -15.82 -31.65
C ASP A 587 -3.82 -16.53 -30.36
N PRO A 588 -3.03 -16.50 -29.28
CA PRO A 588 -3.35 -17.23 -28.05
C PRO A 588 -4.63 -16.76 -27.37
N THR A 589 -5.03 -15.50 -27.53
CA THR A 589 -6.21 -14.93 -26.87
C THR A 589 -7.49 -15.39 -27.56
N THR A 590 -7.57 -15.32 -28.90
CA THR A 590 -8.70 -15.87 -29.65
C THR A 590 -8.83 -17.38 -29.44
N LEU A 591 -7.71 -18.09 -29.36
CA LEU A 591 -7.71 -19.54 -29.09
C LEU A 591 -8.14 -19.88 -27.66
N LEU A 592 -7.74 -19.10 -26.65
CA LEU A 592 -8.16 -19.26 -25.26
C LEU A 592 -9.65 -18.97 -25.06
N ILE A 593 -10.17 -17.90 -25.67
CA ILE A 593 -11.62 -17.59 -25.65
C ILE A 593 -12.40 -18.77 -26.24
N LYS A 594 -11.98 -19.26 -27.42
CA LYS A 594 -12.70 -20.36 -28.08
C LYS A 594 -12.60 -21.69 -27.33
N LEU A 595 -11.49 -21.91 -26.62
CA LEU A 595 -11.31 -23.07 -25.75
C LEU A 595 -12.37 -23.12 -24.64
N PHE A 596 -12.63 -21.99 -23.99
CA PHE A 596 -13.65 -21.88 -22.93
C PHE A 596 -15.08 -22.00 -23.48
N GLU A 597 -15.38 -21.36 -24.62
CA GLU A 597 -16.69 -21.50 -25.29
C GLU A 597 -17.03 -22.96 -25.61
N ASP A 598 -16.08 -23.69 -26.21
CA ASP A 598 -16.29 -25.06 -26.68
C ASP A 598 -16.08 -26.12 -25.58
N ASN A 599 -15.70 -25.70 -24.36
CA ASN A 599 -15.51 -26.57 -23.19
C ASN A 599 -15.99 -25.86 -21.89
N PRO A 600 -17.32 -25.63 -21.71
CA PRO A 600 -17.84 -24.89 -20.56
C PRO A 600 -17.62 -25.58 -19.19
N ASP A 601 -17.21 -26.85 -19.18
CA ASP A 601 -16.78 -27.58 -17.98
C ASP A 601 -15.39 -27.15 -17.46
N ILE A 602 -14.62 -26.37 -18.22
CA ILE A 602 -13.33 -25.81 -17.77
C ILE A 602 -13.60 -24.63 -16.85
N ASN A 603 -13.69 -24.90 -15.55
CA ASN A 603 -13.83 -23.89 -14.50
C ASN A 603 -12.68 -24.01 -13.49
N PHE A 604 -11.71 -23.09 -13.55
CA PHE A 604 -10.48 -23.14 -12.73
C PHE A 604 -10.02 -21.77 -12.25
N ASP A 605 -9.73 -21.68 -10.96
CA ASP A 605 -8.96 -20.60 -10.33
C ASP A 605 -7.43 -20.71 -10.63
N GLN A 606 -7.05 -21.21 -11.82
CA GLN A 606 -5.66 -21.58 -12.17
C GLN A 606 -5.33 -21.11 -13.59
N GLU A 607 -4.16 -20.50 -13.79
CA GLU A 607 -3.78 -19.93 -15.09
C GLU A 607 -3.42 -21.03 -16.10
N LEU A 608 -4.32 -21.24 -17.06
CA LEU A 608 -4.07 -22.00 -18.28
C LEU A 608 -3.09 -21.23 -19.18
N ARG A 609 -2.05 -21.91 -19.65
CA ARG A 609 -1.06 -21.39 -20.58
C ARG A 609 -1.20 -22.08 -21.94
N ILE A 610 -1.17 -21.30 -23.01
CA ILE A 610 -1.28 -21.78 -24.39
C ILE A 610 0.04 -21.48 -25.13
N SER A 611 0.76 -22.53 -25.53
CA SER A 611 1.85 -22.44 -26.49
C SER A 611 1.31 -22.81 -27.87
N LEU A 612 1.19 -21.83 -28.77
CA LEU A 612 1.14 -22.11 -30.20
C LEU A 612 2.42 -22.88 -30.59
N LYS A 613 2.30 -23.91 -31.42
CA LYS A 613 3.43 -24.74 -31.90
C LYS A 613 3.46 -24.81 -33.42
N ASP A 614 2.33 -25.18 -34.02
CA ASP A 614 2.13 -25.24 -35.47
C ASP A 614 1.08 -24.20 -35.89
N PRO A 615 0.97 -23.82 -37.18
CA PRO A 615 -0.07 -22.90 -37.66
C PRO A 615 -1.51 -23.31 -37.35
N ASN A 616 -1.75 -24.59 -37.02
CA ASN A 616 -3.04 -25.20 -36.71
C ASN A 616 -3.02 -26.01 -35.39
N LYS A 617 -2.00 -25.87 -34.51
CA LYS A 617 -1.92 -26.61 -33.23
C LYS A 617 -1.35 -25.80 -32.08
N ALA A 618 -1.88 -26.05 -30.89
CA ALA A 618 -1.37 -25.50 -29.64
C ALA A 618 -1.29 -26.57 -28.54
N ILE A 619 -0.39 -26.37 -27.59
CA ILE A 619 -0.31 -27.12 -26.34
C ILE A 619 -0.87 -26.23 -25.24
N ILE A 620 -1.85 -26.75 -24.51
CA ILE A 620 -2.43 -26.15 -23.30
C ILE A 620 -1.85 -26.88 -22.09
N TYR A 621 -1.50 -26.15 -21.04
CA TYR A 621 -1.03 -26.71 -19.77
C TYR A 621 -1.37 -25.78 -18.60
N LEU A 622 -1.35 -26.29 -17.38
CA LEU A 622 -1.51 -25.50 -16.16
C LEU A 622 -0.16 -24.92 -15.72
N GLU A 623 -0.10 -23.64 -15.31
CA GLU A 623 1.15 -23.06 -14.81
C GLU A 623 1.67 -23.74 -13.53
N ASN A 624 0.77 -24.14 -12.63
CA ASN A 624 1.09 -24.83 -11.37
C ASN A 624 1.28 -26.35 -11.53
N ASN A 625 0.98 -26.92 -12.70
CA ASN A 625 1.28 -28.31 -13.03
C ASN A 625 1.71 -28.43 -14.51
N PRO A 626 2.92 -27.98 -14.86
CA PRO A 626 3.32 -27.87 -16.26
C PRO A 626 3.28 -29.18 -17.04
N GLU A 627 3.48 -30.33 -16.38
CA GLU A 627 3.52 -31.65 -17.04
C GLU A 627 2.17 -32.22 -17.44
N ASP A 628 1.06 -31.67 -16.94
CA ASP A 628 -0.30 -31.96 -17.42
C ASP A 628 -0.61 -31.17 -18.69
N LYS A 629 0.06 -31.59 -19.78
CA LYS A 629 0.03 -30.96 -21.10
C LYS A 629 -1.01 -31.65 -21.98
N ILE A 630 -1.79 -30.88 -22.74
CA ILE A 630 -2.73 -31.40 -23.73
C ILE A 630 -2.63 -30.63 -25.05
N THR A 631 -2.46 -31.35 -26.16
CA THR A 631 -2.44 -30.75 -27.50
C THR A 631 -3.86 -30.62 -28.04
N ILE A 632 -4.17 -29.46 -28.61
CA ILE A 632 -5.38 -29.20 -29.39
C ILE A 632 -5.01 -28.81 -30.82
N ASN A 633 -5.91 -29.11 -31.75
CA ASN A 633 -5.87 -28.59 -33.11
C ASN A 633 -6.83 -27.40 -33.21
N PHE A 634 -6.54 -26.48 -34.13
CA PHE A 634 -7.45 -25.41 -34.50
C PHE A 634 -7.39 -25.11 -36.00
N SER A 635 -8.39 -24.40 -36.49
CA SER A 635 -8.46 -23.91 -37.86
C SER A 635 -8.88 -22.45 -37.88
N VAL A 636 -8.19 -21.64 -38.70
CA VAL A 636 -8.52 -20.22 -38.86
C VAL A 636 -9.60 -20.07 -39.93
N VAL A 637 -10.75 -19.51 -39.57
CA VAL A 637 -11.87 -19.28 -40.48
C VAL A 637 -12.04 -17.78 -40.68
N LYS A 638 -12.03 -17.32 -41.94
CA LYS A 638 -12.43 -15.93 -42.27
C LYS A 638 -13.93 -15.80 -42.08
N GLU A 639 -14.35 -15.06 -41.05
CA GLU A 639 -15.73 -14.62 -40.93
C GLU A 639 -16.07 -13.60 -42.02
N MET A 640 -17.24 -13.74 -42.64
CA MET A 640 -17.82 -12.68 -43.47
C MET A 640 -18.50 -11.63 -42.56
N ASN A 641 -18.51 -10.37 -43.00
CA ASN A 641 -19.10 -9.25 -42.27
C ASN A 641 -20.63 -9.41 -42.04
N ASN A 642 -21.02 -10.09 -40.96
CA ASN A 642 -22.38 -10.03 -40.44
C ASN A 642 -22.53 -8.83 -39.49
N LYS A 643 -23.61 -8.07 -39.66
CA LYS A 643 -23.89 -6.87 -38.87
C LYS A 643 -24.08 -7.23 -37.39
N LEU A 644 -23.47 -6.47 -36.48
CA LEU A 644 -23.81 -6.55 -35.05
C LEU A 644 -25.28 -6.14 -34.85
N ASN A 645 -26.12 -7.10 -34.49
CA ASN A 645 -27.43 -6.81 -33.90
C ASN A 645 -27.22 -6.26 -32.48
N LYS A 646 -27.82 -5.10 -32.20
CA LYS A 646 -27.75 -4.46 -30.87
C LYS A 646 -28.72 -5.14 -29.89
N THR A 647 -28.25 -6.13 -29.15
CA THR A 647 -28.91 -6.60 -27.92
C THR A 647 -27.87 -7.09 -26.91
N ASN A 648 -28.21 -7.05 -25.62
CA ASN A 648 -27.39 -7.44 -24.47
C ASN A 648 -26.07 -6.67 -24.28
N GLN A 649 -26.16 -5.50 -23.63
CA GLN A 649 -25.00 -4.83 -23.02
C GLN A 649 -24.55 -5.55 -21.74
N THR A 650 -23.77 -6.63 -21.86
CA THR A 650 -23.00 -7.14 -20.72
C THR A 650 -21.86 -6.16 -20.45
N ARG A 651 -21.96 -5.36 -19.37
CA ARG A 651 -20.88 -4.45 -18.95
C ARG A 651 -19.68 -5.27 -18.46
N LEU A 652 -18.63 -5.34 -19.28
CA LEU A 652 -17.36 -5.93 -18.87
C LEU A 652 -16.68 -5.01 -17.84
N ILE A 653 -16.67 -5.41 -16.57
CA ILE A 653 -15.99 -4.66 -15.50
C ILE A 653 -14.50 -5.00 -15.56
N LEU A 654 -13.70 -4.05 -16.02
CA LEU A 654 -12.24 -4.15 -16.10
C LEU A 654 -11.62 -4.01 -14.70
N ILE A 655 -11.47 -5.15 -14.01
CA ILE A 655 -10.57 -5.24 -12.85
C ILE A 655 -9.14 -5.28 -13.40
N LEU A 656 -8.40 -4.19 -13.19
CA LEU A 656 -6.99 -4.08 -13.61
C LEU A 656 -6.07 -4.89 -12.68
N VAL A 657 -5.92 -6.18 -12.98
CA VAL A 657 -4.80 -7.00 -12.52
C VAL A 657 -3.64 -6.87 -13.52
N SER A 658 -2.43 -6.66 -13.01
CA SER A 658 -1.28 -6.18 -13.81
C SER A 658 -0.47 -7.29 -14.49
N SER A 659 -0.88 -7.74 -15.69
CA SER A 659 -0.03 -8.61 -16.54
C SER A 659 -0.40 -8.61 -18.05
N SER A 660 0.43 -7.98 -18.90
CA SER A 660 0.69 -8.37 -20.32
C SER A 660 1.58 -7.33 -21.05
N LEU A 661 2.90 -7.43 -20.92
CA LEU A 661 3.84 -6.37 -21.34
C LEU A 661 4.17 -6.31 -22.85
N LEU A 662 3.82 -7.34 -23.65
CA LEU A 662 4.44 -7.57 -24.96
C LEU A 662 3.64 -7.13 -26.21
N ALA A 663 2.31 -7.07 -26.15
CA ALA A 663 1.48 -6.89 -27.36
C ALA A 663 1.52 -5.47 -27.96
N ILE A 664 1.82 -4.45 -27.14
CA ILE A 664 1.62 -3.04 -27.50
C ILE A 664 2.88 -2.40 -28.13
N ILE A 665 4.07 -2.90 -27.81
CA ILE A 665 5.36 -2.34 -28.26
C ILE A 665 5.45 -2.32 -29.80
N VAL A 666 4.97 -3.37 -30.47
CA VAL A 666 4.94 -3.46 -31.94
C VAL A 666 3.94 -2.45 -32.54
N LEU A 667 2.74 -2.31 -31.97
CA LEU A 667 1.73 -1.37 -32.48
C LEU A 667 2.15 0.09 -32.32
N VAL A 668 2.68 0.48 -31.15
CA VAL A 668 3.10 1.87 -30.90
C VAL A 668 4.27 2.24 -31.82
N SER A 669 5.22 1.33 -32.02
CA SER A 669 6.32 1.52 -32.99
C SER A 669 5.80 1.74 -34.41
N ALA A 670 4.87 0.90 -34.88
CA ALA A 670 4.27 1.04 -36.21
C ALA A 670 3.49 2.35 -36.37
N ILE A 671 2.69 2.74 -35.37
CA ILE A 671 1.89 3.98 -35.40
C ILE A 671 2.79 5.22 -35.45
N ILE A 672 3.90 5.25 -34.69
CA ILE A 672 4.86 6.36 -34.70
C ILE A 672 5.55 6.46 -36.08
N ILE A 673 5.96 5.33 -36.67
CA ILE A 673 6.58 5.30 -38.01
C ILE A 673 5.59 5.79 -39.08
N ILE A 674 4.35 5.31 -39.07
CA ILE A 674 3.30 5.72 -40.02
C ILE A 674 3.00 7.23 -39.89
N LYS A 675 2.92 7.76 -38.66
CA LYS A 675 2.68 9.19 -38.42
C LYS A 675 3.87 10.07 -38.88
N LYS A 676 5.10 9.55 -38.80
CA LYS A 676 6.31 10.25 -39.29
C LYS A 676 6.41 10.22 -40.83
N TYR A 677 5.88 9.19 -41.49
CA TYR A 677 5.84 9.11 -42.96
C TYR A 677 4.74 9.98 -43.61
N LYS A 678 3.62 10.23 -42.91
CA LYS A 678 2.53 11.09 -43.41
C LYS A 678 2.83 12.59 -43.41
N ASN A 679 3.88 13.05 -42.72
CA ASN A 679 4.31 14.46 -42.69
C ASN A 679 5.52 14.73 -43.61
N LYS A 680 5.74 13.90 -44.65
CA LYS A 680 6.80 14.06 -45.66
C LYS A 680 6.33 13.71 -47.10
N LYS A 681 5.05 13.96 -47.38
CA LYS A 681 4.46 14.06 -48.72
C LYS A 681 3.46 15.21 -48.73
#